data_AF-A0A4P5YH17-F1
#
_entry.id   AF-A0A4P5YH17-F1
#
_cell.length_a   1.000
_cell.length_b   1.000
_cell.length_c   1.000
_cell.angle_alpha   90.00
_cell.angle_beta   90.00
_cell.angle_gamma   90.00
#
_symmetry.space_group_name_H-M   'P 1'
#
loop_
_entity.id
_entity.type
_entity.pdbx_description
1 polymer ?
#
loop_
_entity_poly.entity_id
_entity_poly.type
_entity_poly.pdbx_seq_one_letter_code
_entity_poly.pdbx_strand_id
1 'polypeptide(L)'
;MQLDRLIARIRGQLELGSPDLEARSLAGEYAALCLRARERLEQCASLIRGGQEHAAFQVAETEPDLLGLCAQLSFAESERWHALCRERGLPTGFPLDDQHVIALEGLYGKEIGENHPLYRDYRDAMRTRQEDRALTILRSIVRINPEDPNARSELNRLSTKFLREAVGKVAAFFAGGRQEEAVTLMKRMELFGASALTGEPQWDAALRSRRDWLRTKAHEQIIHAVEEAEAARAGDHWESCAAAVGRARSLERDHQINLADPLAQRLAVLEGWAGELAATAEAEAALRASLETLTAEWRELQQAAARGSSPATLIARLGAWLERALPLADRLPEGLVRDARTLRQLTRSRLSRRYALMTTGLVVAVLGAGTVAFLWWRGEAADQEARERFATAGLAVERGDPETATRLLDELRARSPQLVEEPAQRQAEEALRQLIATQREALQRLQAEARYLRTRQAEGLTLAGLADIRKRTAAFAEEAGKLGPAGQATLGKILPEAPKLLAEAARLEEQANADLTAARRRLRQAIGETENIADAGKSVTALDQLRNLLDQLKLAGLPNLDEAYAEADRAGSRLDDERKSLGAAKALETTADLKSYLGALKAATDAAPEKSDLRLRSQVVLERAETLRNLPRAALAPRLGAMWDGCATSDPLGVFQPKDPAEGEIKILRQLADEGILRSLRKFSVVANSGQGLRVVRSVFVVGELSQSRASFGDGIETRVEGKELTREGVLVDAVWSRRDFTNGVKSGEELQEGLIIPEVEYLRNLGRFHDPKTGQLAEPLLRTLDRLRRGTAPYIEVRAYQLQELFRLGAQRPEAWGLLYSPSAQRDAEQLRRITANRMGAFDFLYKDKWAEAQTELKVFLLPRTGPSYADEARFWRTVLGTLRERALIFAGHVGRDGKASLRDPLNNVVLYGIDTEGKATVLFQVNAEGTAVRVAEAAPWTPLLRLPGTVAEAAQAAGIPAGLQPPIGGWEALLQGRDL
;
A
#
# COMPACT_ATOMS: atom_id res chain seq x y z
N MET A 1 -2.65 2.06 22.55
CA MET A 1 -1.20 1.90 22.86
C MET A 1 -0.71 0.45 22.87
N GLN A 2 -1.36 -0.52 23.53
CA GLN A 2 -0.94 -1.94 23.44
C GLN A 2 -1.34 -2.60 22.09
N LEU A 3 -2.57 -2.35 21.59
CA LEU A 3 -3.03 -2.91 20.30
C LEU A 3 -2.29 -2.31 19.09
N ASP A 4 -2.02 -0.99 19.08
CA ASP A 4 -1.26 -0.36 18.00
C ASP A 4 0.16 -0.94 17.88
N ARG A 5 0.79 -1.26 19.02
CA ARG A 5 2.10 -1.93 19.06
C ARG A 5 2.01 -3.36 18.55
N LEU A 6 0.97 -4.10 18.92
CA LEU A 6 0.70 -5.44 18.41
C LEU A 6 0.58 -5.43 16.87
N ILE A 7 -0.25 -4.53 16.32
CA ILE A 7 -0.45 -4.38 14.87
C ILE A 7 0.85 -3.96 14.17
N ALA A 8 1.60 -3.02 14.75
CA ALA A 8 2.89 -2.60 14.19
C ALA A 8 3.90 -3.76 14.13
N ARG A 9 3.92 -4.64 15.14
CA ARG A 9 4.77 -5.84 15.17
C ARG A 9 4.31 -6.91 14.19
N ILE A 10 2.99 -7.10 14.04
CA ILE A 10 2.42 -7.95 13.00
C ILE A 10 2.86 -7.47 11.61
N ARG A 11 2.80 -6.16 11.36
CA ARG A 11 3.30 -5.56 10.11
C ARG A 11 4.80 -5.80 9.92
N GLY A 12 5.61 -5.62 10.96
CA GLY A 12 7.04 -5.94 10.91
C GLY A 12 7.32 -7.42 10.58
N GLN A 13 6.54 -8.35 11.13
CA GLN A 13 6.66 -9.78 10.81
C GLN A 13 6.23 -10.10 9.36
N LEU A 14 5.22 -9.41 8.84
CA LEU A 14 4.83 -9.52 7.43
C LEU A 14 5.93 -9.03 6.45
N GLU A 15 6.84 -8.16 6.90
CA GLU A 15 7.99 -7.67 6.13
C GLU A 15 9.21 -8.57 6.25
N LEU A 16 9.50 -9.12 7.43
CA LEU A 16 10.71 -9.92 7.71
C LEU A 16 10.66 -11.32 7.07
N GLY A 17 9.49 -11.93 6.93
CA GLY A 17 9.30 -13.22 6.24
C GLY A 17 9.93 -14.45 6.91
N SER A 18 10.70 -14.29 7.99
CA SER A 18 11.36 -15.37 8.73
C SER A 18 10.39 -16.16 9.62
N PRO A 19 10.63 -17.46 9.86
CA PRO A 19 9.97 -18.21 10.93
C PRO A 19 10.49 -17.71 12.28
N ASP A 20 9.58 -17.27 13.17
CA ASP A 20 9.92 -16.77 14.49
C ASP A 20 8.83 -17.19 15.48
N LEU A 21 9.24 -17.65 16.67
CA LEU A 21 8.34 -17.92 17.80
C LEU A 21 7.53 -16.68 18.19
N GLU A 22 8.06 -15.49 17.89
CA GLU A 22 7.32 -14.24 18.00
C GLU A 22 6.02 -14.23 17.16
N ALA A 23 6.07 -14.69 15.90
CA ALA A 23 4.91 -14.66 15.02
C ALA A 23 3.75 -15.48 15.60
N ARG A 24 4.04 -16.61 16.25
CA ARG A 24 3.04 -17.43 16.95
C ARG A 24 2.44 -16.71 18.16
N SER A 25 3.25 -16.01 18.96
CA SER A 25 2.76 -15.19 20.08
C SER A 25 1.83 -14.09 19.59
N LEU A 26 2.26 -13.33 18.57
CA LEU A 26 1.47 -12.25 17.97
C LEU A 26 0.16 -12.78 17.39
N ALA A 27 0.20 -13.94 16.73
CA ALA A 27 -0.98 -14.60 16.16
C ALA A 27 -1.97 -15.01 17.25
N GLY A 28 -1.48 -15.59 18.35
CA GLY A 28 -2.30 -15.93 19.51
C GLY A 28 -2.94 -14.72 20.18
N GLU A 29 -2.16 -13.65 20.41
CA GLU A 29 -2.64 -12.40 21.02
C GLU A 29 -3.70 -11.73 20.14
N TYR A 30 -3.45 -11.65 18.83
CA TYR A 30 -4.39 -11.11 17.87
C TYR A 30 -5.68 -11.95 17.79
N ALA A 31 -5.57 -13.28 17.71
CA ALA A 31 -6.72 -14.17 17.66
C ALA A 31 -7.61 -14.06 18.91
N ALA A 32 -7.01 -13.93 20.10
CA ALA A 32 -7.74 -13.74 21.34
C ALA A 32 -8.51 -12.40 21.37
N LEU A 33 -7.92 -11.33 20.81
CA LEU A 33 -8.60 -10.04 20.69
C LEU A 33 -9.75 -10.07 19.69
N CYS A 34 -9.56 -10.73 18.54
CA CYS A 34 -10.64 -10.97 17.57
C CYS A 34 -11.79 -11.75 18.20
N LEU A 35 -11.51 -12.79 19.00
CA LEU A 35 -12.54 -13.58 19.66
C LEU A 35 -13.36 -12.73 20.65
N ARG A 36 -12.69 -11.95 21.51
CA ARG A 36 -13.36 -11.06 22.48
C ARG A 36 -14.19 -9.99 21.78
N ALA A 37 -13.69 -9.42 20.68
CA ALA A 37 -14.43 -8.46 19.88
C ALA A 37 -15.67 -9.10 19.26
N ARG A 38 -15.55 -10.33 18.74
CA ARG A 38 -16.66 -11.10 18.17
C ARG A 38 -17.76 -11.38 19.20
N GLU A 39 -17.40 -11.91 20.38
CA GLU A 39 -18.36 -12.21 21.45
C GLU A 39 -19.13 -10.96 21.87
N ARG A 40 -18.45 -9.80 21.97
CA ARG A 40 -19.09 -8.51 22.26
C ARG A 40 -19.98 -8.03 21.12
N LEU A 41 -19.57 -8.18 19.87
CA LEU A 41 -20.39 -7.84 18.70
C LEU A 41 -21.66 -8.71 18.64
N GLU A 42 -21.54 -10.01 18.88
CA GLU A 42 -22.67 -10.94 18.94
C GLU A 42 -23.64 -10.55 20.07
N GLN A 43 -23.10 -10.18 21.25
CA GLN A 43 -23.90 -9.67 22.36
C GLN A 43 -24.64 -8.37 21.97
N CYS A 44 -23.96 -7.38 21.38
CA CYS A 44 -24.58 -6.16 20.89
C CYS A 44 -25.66 -6.45 19.83
N ALA A 45 -25.39 -7.30 18.85
CA ALA A 45 -26.33 -7.67 17.80
C ALA A 45 -27.57 -8.39 18.37
N SER A 46 -27.42 -9.18 19.43
CA SER A 46 -28.55 -9.81 20.13
C SER A 46 -29.45 -8.76 20.82
N LEU A 47 -28.85 -7.78 21.50
CA LEU A 47 -29.56 -6.68 22.16
C LEU A 47 -30.26 -5.74 21.18
N ILE A 48 -29.64 -5.45 20.04
CA ILE A 48 -30.25 -4.66 18.94
C ILE A 48 -31.47 -5.37 18.38
N ARG A 49 -31.35 -6.68 18.06
CA ARG A 49 -32.48 -7.49 17.58
C ARG A 49 -33.60 -7.59 18.62
N GLY A 50 -33.27 -7.55 19.91
CA GLY A 50 -34.21 -7.52 21.03
C GLY A 50 -34.83 -6.15 21.33
N GLY A 51 -34.51 -5.10 20.56
CA GLY A 51 -35.01 -3.73 20.78
C GLY A 51 -34.40 -3.01 21.98
N GLN A 52 -33.36 -3.56 22.60
CA GLN A 52 -32.66 -2.99 23.76
C GLN A 52 -31.45 -2.16 23.33
N GLU A 53 -31.68 -1.15 22.48
CA GLU A 53 -30.63 -0.34 21.86
C GLU A 53 -29.73 0.36 22.89
N HIS A 54 -30.30 0.83 23.99
CA HIS A 54 -29.55 1.45 25.08
C HIS A 54 -28.59 0.49 25.78
N ALA A 55 -29.00 -0.76 26.01
CA ALA A 55 -28.14 -1.78 26.61
C ALA A 55 -27.03 -2.21 25.64
N ALA A 56 -27.36 -2.34 24.34
CA ALA A 56 -26.38 -2.62 23.30
C ALA A 56 -25.28 -1.54 23.24
N PHE A 57 -25.69 -0.27 23.38
CA PHE A 57 -24.77 0.86 23.42
C PHE A 57 -23.85 0.83 24.65
N GLN A 58 -24.39 0.52 25.84
CA GLN A 58 -23.56 0.39 27.05
C GLN A 58 -22.50 -0.70 26.89
N VAL A 59 -22.84 -1.85 26.31
CA VAL A 59 -21.88 -2.93 26.03
C VAL A 59 -20.83 -2.50 25.00
N ALA A 60 -21.23 -1.76 23.95
CA ALA A 60 -20.32 -1.25 22.93
C ALA A 60 -19.31 -0.22 23.48
N GLU A 61 -19.74 0.64 24.41
CA GLU A 61 -18.91 1.67 25.04
C GLU A 61 -18.06 1.14 26.22
N THR A 62 -18.22 -0.11 26.65
CA THR A 62 -17.28 -0.71 27.60
C THR A 62 -15.86 -0.69 27.02
N GLU A 63 -14.86 -0.34 27.84
CA GLU A 63 -13.50 -0.14 27.34
C GLU A 63 -12.78 -1.47 27.02
N PRO A 64 -12.01 -1.55 25.91
CA PRO A 64 -11.89 -0.56 24.83
C PRO A 64 -13.17 -0.51 23.97
N ASP A 65 -13.47 0.66 23.40
CA ASP A 65 -14.68 0.84 22.62
C ASP A 65 -14.75 -0.13 21.44
N LEU A 66 -15.93 -0.71 21.22
CA LEU A 66 -16.06 -1.87 20.34
C LEU A 66 -15.82 -1.53 18.87
N LEU A 67 -16.37 -0.43 18.37
CA LEU A 67 -16.17 -0.01 16.97
C LEU A 67 -14.71 0.37 16.69
N GLY A 68 -14.04 1.10 17.59
CA GLY A 68 -12.63 1.43 17.46
C GLY A 68 -11.74 0.20 17.56
N LEU A 69 -12.08 -0.76 18.44
CA LEU A 69 -11.41 -2.06 18.51
C LEU A 69 -11.57 -2.83 17.19
N CYS A 70 -12.78 -2.89 16.63
CA CYS A 70 -13.03 -3.56 15.35
C CYS A 70 -12.26 -2.91 14.21
N ALA A 71 -12.26 -1.57 14.13
CA ALA A 71 -11.51 -0.82 13.12
C ALA A 71 -10.00 -1.06 13.22
N GLN A 72 -9.45 -1.16 14.44
CA GLN A 72 -8.03 -1.47 14.65
C GLN A 72 -7.70 -2.92 14.27
N LEU A 73 -8.57 -3.88 14.60
CA LEU A 73 -8.37 -5.28 14.25
C LEU A 73 -8.50 -5.52 12.73
N SER A 74 -9.38 -4.78 12.04
CA SER A 74 -9.56 -4.84 10.58
C SER A 74 -8.58 -3.92 9.81
N PHE A 75 -7.30 -3.90 10.18
CA PHE A 75 -6.28 -3.10 9.49
C PHE A 75 -6.02 -3.61 8.06
N ALA A 76 -5.47 -2.77 7.19
CA ALA A 76 -5.34 -3.05 5.74
C ALA A 76 -4.64 -4.39 5.40
N GLU A 77 -3.64 -4.78 6.18
CA GLU A 77 -2.88 -6.02 5.98
C GLU A 77 -3.42 -7.22 6.78
N SER A 78 -4.57 -7.10 7.45
CA SER A 78 -5.17 -8.17 8.27
C SER A 78 -5.44 -9.43 7.46
N GLU A 79 -5.97 -9.32 6.24
CA GLU A 79 -6.18 -10.47 5.34
C GLU A 79 -4.88 -11.20 4.99
N ARG A 80 -3.80 -10.44 4.77
CA ARG A 80 -2.47 -11.00 4.51
C ARG A 80 -1.92 -11.70 5.75
N TRP A 81 -2.17 -11.15 6.95
CA TRP A 81 -1.84 -11.80 8.21
C TRP A 81 -2.62 -13.10 8.42
N HIS A 82 -3.94 -13.10 8.16
CA HIS A 82 -4.75 -14.32 8.22
C HIS A 82 -4.27 -15.38 7.22
N ALA A 83 -3.87 -14.97 6.01
CA ALA A 83 -3.29 -15.87 5.02
C ALA A 83 -1.96 -16.47 5.52
N LEU A 84 -1.04 -15.64 6.03
CA LEU A 84 0.22 -16.11 6.61
C LEU A 84 -0.01 -17.09 7.76
N CYS A 85 -0.94 -16.78 8.67
CA CYS A 85 -1.28 -17.66 9.78
C CYS A 85 -1.85 -19.00 9.32
N ARG A 86 -2.69 -19.01 8.27
CA ARG A 86 -3.18 -20.26 7.66
C ARG A 86 -2.06 -21.06 7.02
N GLU A 87 -1.21 -20.40 6.23
CA GLU A 87 -0.07 -21.03 5.56
C GLU A 87 0.91 -21.66 6.56
N ARG A 88 1.14 -21.02 7.70
CA ARG A 88 2.09 -21.50 8.72
C ARG A 88 1.44 -22.31 9.84
N GLY A 89 0.12 -22.53 9.83
CA GLY A 89 -0.57 -23.22 10.92
C GLY A 89 -0.47 -22.49 12.26
N LEU A 90 -0.47 -21.16 12.24
CA LEU A 90 -0.54 -20.30 13.42
C LEU A 90 -2.00 -20.04 13.83
N PRO A 91 -2.28 -19.66 15.09
CA PRO A 91 -3.62 -19.26 15.50
C PRO A 91 -4.18 -18.12 14.64
N THR A 92 -5.18 -18.41 13.82
CA THR A 92 -5.84 -17.40 12.98
C THR A 92 -6.95 -16.74 13.78
N GLY A 93 -6.95 -15.40 13.87
CA GLY A 93 -8.14 -14.68 14.28
C GLY A 93 -9.31 -14.97 13.33
N PHE A 94 -10.53 -14.95 13.84
CA PHE A 94 -11.72 -15.02 13.00
C PHE A 94 -11.99 -13.64 12.38
N PRO A 95 -12.43 -13.58 11.11
CA PRO A 95 -12.92 -12.33 10.55
C PRO A 95 -14.14 -11.86 11.37
N LEU A 96 -14.20 -10.55 11.61
CA LEU A 96 -15.34 -9.92 12.27
C LEU A 96 -16.53 -9.91 11.31
N ASP A 97 -17.74 -10.09 11.83
CA ASP A 97 -18.95 -10.13 11.00
C ASP A 97 -19.38 -8.71 10.63
N ASP A 98 -19.21 -8.36 9.35
CA ASP A 98 -19.58 -7.05 8.80
C ASP A 98 -21.05 -6.69 9.07
N GLN A 99 -21.96 -7.66 9.12
CA GLN A 99 -23.37 -7.40 9.40
C GLN A 99 -23.59 -6.94 10.85
N HIS A 100 -22.86 -7.54 11.79
CA HIS A 100 -22.91 -7.13 13.20
C HIS A 100 -22.25 -5.77 13.40
N VAL A 101 -21.18 -5.45 12.67
CA VAL A 101 -20.54 -4.13 12.69
C VAL A 101 -21.49 -3.06 12.13
N ILE A 102 -22.09 -3.28 10.95
CA ILE A 102 -23.06 -2.35 10.35
C ILE A 102 -24.28 -2.14 11.26
N ALA A 103 -24.79 -3.21 11.89
CA ALA A 103 -25.91 -3.10 12.83
C ALA A 103 -25.55 -2.22 14.03
N LEU A 104 -24.31 -2.33 14.53
CA LEU A 104 -23.80 -1.49 15.61
C LEU A 104 -23.56 -0.05 15.16
N GLU A 105 -22.95 0.19 13.99
CA GLU A 105 -22.79 1.53 13.40
C GLU A 105 -24.13 2.24 13.22
N GLY A 106 -25.16 1.51 12.83
CA GLY A 106 -26.54 2.00 12.73
C GLY A 106 -27.12 2.52 14.06
N LEU A 107 -26.58 2.10 15.22
CA LEU A 107 -26.94 2.72 16.50
C LEU A 107 -26.34 4.12 16.67
N TYR A 108 -25.12 4.35 16.18
CA TYR A 108 -24.42 5.63 16.30
C TYR A 108 -24.91 6.67 15.28
N GLY A 109 -25.52 6.24 14.17
CA GLY A 109 -26.11 7.13 13.15
C GLY A 109 -27.48 7.71 13.49
N LYS A 110 -28.06 7.38 14.66
CA LYS A 110 -29.38 7.87 15.09
C LYS A 110 -29.25 9.20 15.84
N GLU A 111 -29.99 10.20 15.39
CA GLU A 111 -30.08 11.48 16.10
C GLU A 111 -30.69 11.30 17.49
N ILE A 112 -29.94 11.64 18.53
CA ILE A 112 -30.41 11.62 19.92
C ILE A 112 -30.85 13.02 20.35
N GLY A 113 -32.10 13.14 20.79
CA GLY A 113 -32.65 14.38 21.36
C GLY A 113 -32.54 14.45 22.89
N GLU A 114 -32.97 15.57 23.48
CA GLU A 114 -32.89 15.84 24.93
C GLU A 114 -33.62 14.84 25.84
N ASN A 115 -34.57 14.08 25.28
CA ASN A 115 -35.36 13.05 25.96
C ASN A 115 -34.71 11.66 25.92
N HIS A 116 -33.53 11.53 25.30
CA HIS A 116 -32.81 10.26 25.23
C HIS A 116 -32.34 9.82 26.64
N PRO A 117 -32.35 8.51 26.97
CA PRO A 117 -31.91 7.99 28.27
C PRO A 117 -30.53 8.49 28.73
N LEU A 118 -29.59 8.70 27.80
CA LEU A 118 -28.25 9.22 28.13
C LEU A 118 -28.28 10.64 28.72
N TYR A 119 -29.10 11.55 28.19
CA TYR A 119 -29.22 12.90 28.78
C TYR A 119 -29.92 12.86 30.13
N ARG A 120 -30.85 11.91 30.35
CA ARG A 120 -31.45 11.67 31.67
C ARG A 120 -30.40 11.16 32.67
N ASP A 121 -29.62 10.16 32.28
CA ASP A 121 -28.57 9.57 33.12
C ASP A 121 -27.48 10.61 33.44
N TYR A 122 -27.14 11.48 32.49
CA TYR A 122 -26.24 12.61 32.72
C TYR A 122 -26.80 13.60 33.75
N ARG A 123 -28.07 14.02 33.60
CA ARG A 123 -28.73 14.91 34.56
C ARG A 123 -28.82 14.29 35.96
N ASP A 124 -29.12 13.00 36.04
CA ASP A 124 -29.16 12.25 37.31
C ASP A 124 -27.77 12.12 37.94
N ALA A 125 -26.71 11.86 37.15
CA ALA A 125 -25.33 11.83 37.63
C ALA A 125 -24.87 13.20 38.17
N MET A 126 -25.22 14.29 37.47
CA MET A 126 -24.93 15.65 37.94
C MET A 126 -25.71 16.00 39.21
N ARG A 127 -26.99 15.62 39.30
CA ARG A 127 -27.84 15.82 40.49
C ARG A 127 -27.30 15.07 41.72
N THR A 128 -26.79 13.87 41.51
CA THR A 128 -26.22 13.01 42.58
C THR A 128 -24.74 13.30 42.86
N ARG A 129 -24.15 14.33 42.23
CA ARG A 129 -22.73 14.72 42.33
C ARG A 129 -21.75 13.59 41.96
N GLN A 130 -22.17 12.67 41.10
CA GLN A 130 -21.33 11.64 40.52
C GLN A 130 -20.61 12.18 39.27
N GLU A 131 -19.72 13.15 39.47
CA GLU A 131 -19.03 13.85 38.37
C GLU A 131 -18.25 12.87 37.47
N ASP A 132 -17.69 11.82 38.04
CA ASP A 132 -17.00 10.73 37.33
C ASP A 132 -17.90 9.99 36.33
N ARG A 133 -19.13 9.68 36.77
CA ARG A 133 -20.14 9.03 35.96
C ARG A 133 -20.69 9.98 34.91
N ALA A 134 -20.91 11.24 35.29
CA ALA A 134 -21.36 12.30 34.38
C ALA A 134 -20.36 12.51 33.22
N LEU A 135 -19.06 12.54 33.53
CA LEU A 135 -18.00 12.71 32.53
C LEU A 135 -17.97 11.55 31.51
N THR A 136 -18.18 10.31 31.98
CA THR A 136 -18.24 9.12 31.12
C THR A 136 -19.45 9.15 30.19
N ILE A 137 -20.64 9.47 30.73
CA ILE A 137 -21.88 9.58 29.96
C ILE A 137 -21.78 10.71 28.92
N LEU A 138 -21.21 11.85 29.30
CA LEU A 138 -21.07 13.01 28.43
C LEU A 138 -20.13 12.75 27.25
N ARG A 139 -19.05 11.98 27.46
CA ARG A 139 -18.17 11.50 26.39
C ARG A 139 -18.95 10.62 25.40
N SER A 140 -19.81 9.73 25.89
CA SER A 140 -20.67 8.91 25.02
C SER A 140 -21.70 9.74 24.26
N ILE A 141 -22.29 10.78 24.87
CA ILE A 141 -23.22 11.71 24.19
C ILE A 141 -22.54 12.43 23.02
N VAL A 142 -21.36 13.02 23.25
CA VAL A 142 -20.60 13.74 22.20
C VAL A 142 -20.20 12.81 21.05
N ARG A 143 -20.06 11.50 21.31
CA ARG A 143 -19.71 10.52 20.28
C ARG A 143 -20.89 10.17 19.37
N ILE A 144 -22.11 10.06 19.92
CA ILE A 144 -23.33 9.81 19.13
C ILE A 144 -23.79 11.09 18.43
N ASN A 145 -23.66 12.24 19.10
CA ASN A 145 -24.04 13.54 18.57
C ASN A 145 -22.84 14.52 18.56
N PRO A 146 -21.93 14.40 17.57
CA PRO A 146 -20.75 15.25 17.46
C PRO A 146 -21.07 16.74 17.21
N GLU A 147 -22.28 17.03 16.74
CA GLU A 147 -22.72 18.38 16.39
C GLU A 147 -23.36 19.13 17.57
N ASP A 148 -23.58 18.50 18.74
CA ASP A 148 -24.11 19.17 19.93
C ASP A 148 -23.05 20.09 20.59
N PRO A 149 -23.19 21.43 20.49
CA PRO A 149 -22.22 22.36 21.05
C PRO A 149 -22.25 22.40 22.59
N ASN A 150 -23.40 22.11 23.21
CA ASN A 150 -23.57 22.15 24.64
C ASN A 150 -22.85 20.96 25.29
N ALA A 151 -23.10 19.75 24.80
CA ALA A 151 -22.43 18.54 25.29
C ALA A 151 -20.89 18.64 25.16
N ARG A 152 -20.39 19.21 24.07
CA ARG A 152 -18.94 19.42 23.85
C ARG A 152 -18.33 20.42 24.83
N SER A 153 -19.01 21.55 25.06
CA SER A 153 -18.51 22.57 25.99
C SER A 153 -18.51 22.07 27.44
N GLU A 154 -19.56 21.35 27.85
CA GLU A 154 -19.61 20.70 29.17
C GLU A 154 -18.56 19.58 29.32
N LEU A 155 -18.28 18.81 28.26
CA LEU A 155 -17.25 17.76 28.29
C LEU A 155 -15.86 18.37 28.47
N ASN A 156 -15.55 19.44 27.74
CA ASN A 156 -14.30 20.18 27.91
C ASN A 156 -14.16 20.77 29.32
N ARG A 157 -15.24 21.32 29.87
CA ARG A 157 -15.26 21.90 31.23
C ARG A 157 -14.99 20.84 32.29
N LEU A 158 -15.73 19.73 32.27
CA LEU A 158 -15.60 18.65 33.27
C LEU A 158 -14.28 17.88 33.10
N SER A 159 -13.82 17.62 31.88
CA SER A 159 -12.52 16.96 31.64
C SER A 159 -11.35 17.80 32.14
N THR A 160 -11.34 19.11 31.88
CA THR A 160 -10.29 20.02 32.38
C THR A 160 -10.25 20.05 33.91
N LYS A 161 -11.43 20.08 34.57
CA LYS A 161 -11.53 19.98 36.02
C LYS A 161 -10.97 18.65 36.53
N PHE A 162 -11.41 17.54 35.94
CA PHE A 162 -10.97 16.19 36.29
C PHE A 162 -9.45 16.03 36.15
N LEU A 163 -8.86 16.44 35.02
CA LEU A 163 -7.43 16.34 34.77
C LEU A 163 -6.62 17.10 35.83
N ARG A 164 -7.01 18.34 36.15
CA ARG A 164 -6.33 19.18 37.15
C ARG A 164 -6.32 18.53 38.54
N GLU A 165 -7.47 17.98 38.97
CA GLU A 165 -7.57 17.29 40.26
C GLU A 165 -6.84 15.93 40.26
N ALA A 166 -6.89 15.21 39.12
CA ALA A 166 -6.32 13.88 39.00
C ALA A 166 -4.78 13.90 38.97
N VAL A 167 -4.13 14.92 38.39
CA VAL A 167 -2.66 15.05 38.41
C VAL A 167 -2.12 15.03 39.85
N GLY A 168 -2.72 15.82 40.75
CA GLY A 168 -2.32 15.85 42.16
C GLY A 168 -2.54 14.51 42.87
N LYS A 169 -3.65 13.83 42.57
CA LYS A 169 -3.96 12.49 43.11
C LYS A 169 -2.98 11.42 42.62
N VAL A 170 -2.60 11.44 41.35
CA VAL A 170 -1.60 10.54 40.77
C VAL A 170 -0.25 10.69 41.48
N ALA A 171 0.19 11.93 41.71
CA ALA A 171 1.42 12.21 42.44
C ALA A 171 1.36 11.67 43.89
N ALA A 172 0.23 11.86 44.58
CA ALA A 172 0.03 11.34 45.93
C ALA A 172 0.01 9.80 45.97
N PHE A 173 -0.61 9.13 44.98
CA PHE A 173 -0.60 7.68 44.91
C PHE A 173 0.79 7.09 44.69
N PHE A 174 1.61 7.68 43.82
CA PHE A 174 3.00 7.26 43.66
C PHE A 174 3.82 7.47 44.95
N ALA A 175 3.65 8.62 45.62
CA ALA A 175 4.33 8.89 46.88
C ALA A 175 3.90 7.94 48.02
N GLY A 176 2.63 7.52 48.02
CA GLY A 176 2.08 6.57 48.99
C GLY A 176 2.25 5.10 48.65
N GLY A 177 3.03 4.75 47.62
CA GLY A 177 3.26 3.36 47.19
C GLY A 177 2.06 2.68 46.50
N ARG A 178 0.98 3.42 46.22
CA ARG A 178 -0.25 2.92 45.57
C ARG A 178 -0.12 3.02 44.04
N GLN A 179 0.92 2.40 43.50
CA GLN A 179 1.32 2.56 42.10
C GLN A 179 0.26 2.07 41.10
N GLU A 180 -0.41 0.96 41.39
CA GLU A 180 -1.44 0.39 40.51
C GLU A 180 -2.65 1.33 40.36
N GLU A 181 -3.08 1.95 41.46
CA GLU A 181 -4.14 2.96 41.45
C GLU A 181 -3.72 4.22 40.69
N ALA A 182 -2.46 4.64 40.84
CA ALA A 182 -1.90 5.75 40.08
C ALA A 182 -1.96 5.47 38.57
N VAL A 183 -1.49 4.30 38.13
CA VAL A 183 -1.49 3.93 36.70
C VAL A 183 -2.90 3.77 36.15
N THR A 184 -3.83 3.23 36.94
CA THR A 184 -5.25 3.14 36.57
C THR A 184 -5.86 4.53 36.38
N LEU A 185 -5.60 5.45 37.30
CA LEU A 185 -6.05 6.84 37.18
C LEU A 185 -5.42 7.55 35.98
N MET A 186 -4.12 7.35 35.72
CA MET A 186 -3.44 7.89 34.54
C MET A 186 -4.06 7.39 33.23
N LYS A 187 -4.35 6.09 33.12
CA LYS A 187 -5.03 5.53 31.94
C LYS A 187 -6.39 6.18 31.72
N ARG A 188 -7.12 6.45 32.81
CA ARG A 188 -8.40 7.17 32.76
C ARG A 188 -8.22 8.62 32.33
N MET A 189 -7.18 9.32 32.79
CA MET A 189 -6.86 10.68 32.36
C MET A 189 -6.56 10.77 30.85
N GLU A 190 -5.88 9.78 30.28
CA GLU A 190 -5.58 9.73 28.83
C GLU A 190 -6.85 9.78 27.96
N LEU A 191 -7.96 9.19 28.42
CA LEU A 191 -9.25 9.20 27.72
C LEU A 191 -9.88 10.59 27.62
N PHE A 192 -9.53 11.49 28.54
CA PHE A 192 -10.12 12.83 28.64
C PHE A 192 -9.13 13.92 28.22
N GLY A 193 -8.11 13.57 27.42
CA GLY A 193 -7.21 14.56 26.82
C GLY A 193 -6.01 14.92 27.70
N ALA A 194 -5.42 13.95 28.41
CA ALA A 194 -4.18 14.17 29.17
C ALA A 194 -3.00 14.70 28.32
N SER A 195 -3.10 14.69 26.98
CA SER A 195 -2.17 15.40 26.09
C SER A 195 -2.07 16.90 26.40
N ALA A 196 -3.13 17.52 26.94
CA ALA A 196 -3.11 18.91 27.40
C ALA A 196 -2.18 19.14 28.62
N LEU A 197 -1.74 18.07 29.29
CA LEU A 197 -0.83 18.12 30.44
C LEU A 197 0.65 17.92 30.02
N THR A 198 0.94 17.87 28.73
CA THR A 198 2.31 17.68 28.23
C THR A 198 3.18 18.88 28.63
N GLY A 199 4.30 18.64 29.31
CA GLY A 199 5.19 19.68 29.84
C GLY A 199 4.87 20.12 31.28
N GLU A 200 3.80 19.59 31.89
CA GLU A 200 3.53 19.78 33.31
C GLU A 200 4.48 18.90 34.15
N PRO A 201 5.30 19.47 35.06
CA PRO A 201 6.33 18.71 35.77
C PRO A 201 5.81 17.51 36.58
N GLN A 202 4.62 17.65 37.17
CA GLN A 202 3.97 16.58 37.95
C GLN A 202 3.50 15.44 37.07
N TRP A 203 2.99 15.74 35.86
CA TRP A 203 2.56 14.74 34.90
C TRP A 203 3.76 14.01 34.28
N ASP A 204 4.82 14.72 33.93
CA ASP A 204 6.06 14.13 33.40
C ASP A 204 6.76 13.23 34.44
N ALA A 205 6.75 13.63 35.72
CA ALA A 205 7.20 12.78 36.81
C ALA A 205 6.34 11.50 36.93
N ALA A 206 5.01 11.62 36.87
CA ALA A 206 4.10 10.48 36.90
C ALA A 206 4.30 9.53 35.70
N LEU A 207 4.56 10.05 34.50
CA LEU A 207 4.87 9.25 33.31
C LEU A 207 6.16 8.43 33.49
N ARG A 208 7.20 9.01 34.10
CA ARG A 208 8.43 8.28 34.46
C ARG A 208 8.14 7.18 35.47
N SER A 209 7.44 7.49 36.57
CA SER A 209 7.08 6.52 37.61
C SER A 209 6.21 5.37 37.06
N ARG A 210 5.25 5.67 36.17
CA ARG A 210 4.46 4.65 35.48
C ARG A 210 5.33 3.75 34.62
N ARG A 211 6.28 4.31 33.85
CA ARG A 211 7.19 3.51 33.02
C ARG A 211 8.04 2.56 33.86
N ASP A 212 8.57 3.03 34.97
CA ASP A 212 9.44 2.23 35.84
C ASP A 212 8.64 1.13 36.57
N TRP A 213 7.42 1.44 37.00
CA TRP A 213 6.48 0.45 37.54
C TRP A 213 6.09 -0.61 36.49
N LEU A 214 5.73 -0.21 35.27
CA LEU A 214 5.41 -1.13 34.18
C LEU A 214 6.60 -2.02 33.81
N ARG A 215 7.83 -1.50 33.84
CA ARG A 215 9.05 -2.31 33.66
C ARG A 215 9.21 -3.36 34.76
N THR A 216 8.95 -2.99 36.01
CA THR A 216 9.02 -3.92 37.15
C THR A 216 7.97 -5.02 37.00
N LYS A 217 6.72 -4.66 36.68
CA LYS A 217 5.64 -5.63 36.44
C LYS A 217 5.90 -6.55 35.25
N ALA A 218 6.42 -6.00 34.15
CA ALA A 218 6.81 -6.81 33.00
C ALA A 218 7.96 -7.77 33.35
N HIS A 219 8.92 -7.38 34.19
CA HIS A 219 9.96 -8.27 34.68
C HIS A 219 9.40 -9.44 35.51
N GLU A 220 8.48 -9.16 36.44
CA GLU A 220 7.75 -10.20 37.21
C GLU A 220 6.99 -11.15 36.28
N GLN A 221 6.30 -10.62 35.27
CA GLN A 221 5.56 -11.41 34.29
C GLN A 221 6.47 -12.26 33.40
N ILE A 222 7.67 -11.78 33.06
CA ILE A 222 8.66 -12.58 32.32
C ILE A 222 9.08 -13.79 33.14
N ILE A 223 9.36 -13.61 34.44
CA ILE A 223 9.73 -14.73 35.34
C ILE A 223 8.61 -15.78 35.36
N HIS A 224 7.37 -15.36 35.55
CA HIS A 224 6.22 -16.27 35.53
C HIS A 224 6.05 -16.97 34.17
N ALA A 225 6.24 -16.25 33.06
CA ALA A 225 6.17 -16.85 31.73
C ALA A 225 7.28 -17.88 31.47
N VAL A 226 8.49 -17.67 32.01
CA VAL A 226 9.56 -18.69 31.96
C VAL A 226 9.18 -19.93 32.77
N GLU A 227 8.58 -19.76 33.96
CA GLU A 227 8.11 -20.88 34.78
C GLU A 227 6.98 -21.67 34.08
N GLU A 228 6.02 -20.98 33.47
CA GLU A 228 4.97 -21.60 32.64
C GLU A 228 5.58 -22.37 31.45
N ALA A 229 6.59 -21.81 30.79
CA ALA A 229 7.27 -22.47 29.67
C ALA A 229 8.03 -23.73 30.11
N GLU A 230 8.68 -23.70 31.27
CA GLU A 230 9.35 -24.88 31.85
C GLU A 230 8.34 -25.99 32.20
N ALA A 231 7.21 -25.63 32.80
CA ALA A 231 6.13 -26.57 33.09
C ALA A 231 5.53 -27.17 31.81
N ALA A 232 5.32 -26.35 30.77
CA ALA A 232 4.84 -26.80 29.47
C ALA A 232 5.83 -27.76 28.80
N ARG A 233 7.14 -27.47 28.87
CA ARG A 233 8.19 -28.35 28.37
C ARG A 233 8.23 -29.68 29.13
N ALA A 234 8.07 -29.68 30.45
CA ALA A 234 8.01 -30.90 31.24
C ALA A 234 6.79 -31.77 30.88
N GLY A 235 5.70 -31.16 30.44
CA GLY A 235 4.50 -31.85 29.95
C GLY A 235 4.49 -32.16 28.45
N ASP A 236 5.58 -31.92 27.71
CA ASP A 236 5.69 -32.08 26.25
C ASP A 236 4.68 -31.24 25.43
N HIS A 237 4.18 -30.14 26.00
CA HIS A 237 3.26 -29.21 25.36
C HIS A 237 4.03 -28.06 24.72
N TRP A 238 4.67 -28.32 23.58
CA TRP A 238 5.54 -27.35 22.91
C TRP A 238 4.82 -26.06 22.50
N GLU A 239 3.53 -26.13 22.14
CA GLU A 239 2.73 -24.95 21.75
C GLU A 239 2.53 -23.97 22.92
N SER A 240 2.25 -24.51 24.12
CA SER A 240 2.11 -23.72 25.34
C SER A 240 3.45 -23.12 25.75
N CYS A 241 4.55 -23.87 25.59
CA CYS A 241 5.90 -23.35 25.82
C CYS A 241 6.25 -22.22 24.83
N ALA A 242 6.01 -22.42 23.54
CA ALA A 242 6.24 -21.41 22.50
C ALA A 242 5.46 -20.12 22.80
N ALA A 243 4.19 -20.23 23.21
CA ALA A 243 3.37 -19.08 23.57
C ALA A 243 3.91 -18.34 24.80
N ALA A 244 4.39 -19.07 25.82
CA ALA A 244 4.96 -18.48 27.03
C ALA A 244 6.32 -17.81 26.78
N VAL A 245 7.20 -18.45 26.00
CA VAL A 245 8.48 -17.87 25.53
C VAL A 245 8.23 -16.62 24.68
N GLY A 246 7.27 -16.68 23.76
CA GLY A 246 6.86 -15.55 22.94
C GLY A 246 6.37 -14.35 23.77
N ARG A 247 5.52 -14.59 24.79
CA ARG A 247 5.10 -13.56 25.76
C ARG A 247 6.29 -12.95 26.50
N ALA A 248 7.22 -13.76 26.97
CA ALA A 248 8.42 -13.28 27.65
C ALA A 248 9.27 -12.36 26.75
N ARG A 249 9.52 -12.77 25.49
CA ARG A 249 10.25 -11.96 24.50
C ARG A 249 9.50 -10.70 24.08
N SER A 250 8.17 -10.74 24.04
CA SER A 250 7.33 -9.56 23.82
C SER A 250 7.50 -8.55 24.95
N LEU A 251 7.39 -8.99 26.20
CA LEU A 251 7.54 -8.13 27.38
C LEU A 251 8.96 -7.55 27.49
N GLU A 252 9.98 -8.34 27.19
CA GLU A 252 11.38 -7.91 27.15
C GLU A 252 11.56 -6.71 26.19
N ARG A 253 11.03 -6.83 24.97
CA ARG A 253 11.11 -5.79 23.94
C ARG A 253 10.23 -4.58 24.24
N ASP A 254 8.98 -4.80 24.59
CA ASP A 254 7.99 -3.73 24.81
C ASP A 254 8.38 -2.80 25.96
N HIS A 255 9.08 -3.33 26.96
CA HIS A 255 9.53 -2.60 28.13
C HIS A 255 11.03 -2.30 28.14
N GLN A 256 11.79 -2.76 27.14
CA GLN A 256 13.24 -2.62 27.03
C GLN A 256 13.96 -3.12 28.30
N ILE A 257 13.64 -4.34 28.70
CA ILE A 257 14.19 -4.98 29.89
C ILE A 257 15.46 -5.73 29.49
N ASN A 258 16.57 -5.48 30.18
CA ASN A 258 17.76 -6.32 30.07
C ASN A 258 17.62 -7.47 31.06
N LEU A 259 17.50 -8.70 30.57
CA LEU A 259 17.41 -9.89 31.41
C LEU A 259 18.77 -10.20 32.05
N ALA A 260 18.75 -10.66 33.30
CA ALA A 260 19.94 -11.19 33.96
C ALA A 260 20.38 -12.50 33.28
N ASP A 261 21.69 -12.73 33.19
CA ASP A 261 22.28 -13.88 32.47
C ASP A 261 21.63 -15.24 32.81
N PRO A 262 21.30 -15.58 34.08
CA PRO A 262 20.68 -16.87 34.40
C PRO A 262 19.28 -17.04 33.79
N LEU A 263 18.46 -15.98 33.79
CA LEU A 263 17.11 -16.01 33.24
C LEU A 263 17.14 -16.00 31.70
N ALA A 264 18.08 -15.25 31.11
CA ALA A 264 18.30 -15.22 29.67
C ALA A 264 18.72 -16.59 29.13
N GLN A 265 19.60 -17.31 29.84
CA GLN A 265 20.01 -18.67 29.46
C GLN A 265 18.84 -19.67 29.53
N ARG A 266 18.04 -19.64 30.61
CA ARG A 266 16.84 -20.50 30.73
C ARG A 266 15.88 -20.27 29.57
N LEU A 267 15.60 -19.01 29.24
CA LEU A 267 14.73 -18.63 28.14
C LEU A 267 15.27 -19.11 26.79
N ALA A 268 16.57 -18.96 26.53
CA ALA A 268 17.20 -19.42 25.28
C ALA A 268 17.10 -20.94 25.07
N VAL A 269 17.20 -21.73 26.14
CA VAL A 269 17.04 -23.20 26.04
C VAL A 269 15.60 -23.58 25.70
N LEU A 270 14.60 -22.92 26.31
CA LEU A 270 13.19 -23.14 26.02
C LEU A 270 12.84 -22.71 24.60
N GLU A 271 13.44 -21.60 24.15
CA GLU A 271 13.31 -21.06 22.79
C GLU A 271 13.88 -22.03 21.75
N GLY A 272 15.07 -22.60 21.98
CA GLY A 272 15.63 -23.62 21.10
C GLY A 272 14.74 -24.85 20.95
N TRP A 273 14.27 -25.40 22.08
CA TRP A 273 13.40 -26.58 22.08
C TRP A 273 12.04 -26.33 21.39
N ALA A 274 11.34 -25.26 21.77
CA ALA A 274 10.05 -24.93 21.19
C ALA A 274 10.17 -24.49 19.72
N GLY A 275 11.28 -23.84 19.35
CA GLY A 275 11.56 -23.38 18.00
C GLY A 275 11.76 -24.53 17.01
N GLU A 276 12.49 -25.57 17.40
CA GLU A 276 12.67 -26.77 16.57
C GLU A 276 11.32 -27.46 16.29
N LEU A 277 10.51 -27.67 17.33
CA LEU A 277 9.18 -28.29 17.19
C LEU A 277 8.22 -27.40 16.39
N ALA A 278 8.25 -26.08 16.62
CA ALA A 278 7.48 -25.12 15.84
C ALA A 278 7.83 -25.18 14.34
N ALA A 279 9.12 -25.21 13.99
CA ALA A 279 9.55 -25.29 12.60
C ALA A 279 9.05 -26.58 11.91
N THR A 280 9.04 -27.71 12.62
CA THR A 280 8.47 -28.96 12.08
C THR A 280 6.96 -28.86 11.86
N ALA A 281 6.22 -28.30 12.81
CA ALA A 281 4.77 -28.12 12.70
C ALA A 281 4.39 -27.11 11.61
N GLU A 282 5.15 -26.02 11.45
CA GLU A 282 4.94 -25.03 10.38
C GLU A 282 5.19 -25.65 9.00
N ALA A 283 6.23 -26.49 8.84
CA ALA A 283 6.49 -27.18 7.59
C ALA A 283 5.36 -28.16 7.23
N GLU A 284 4.81 -28.87 8.20
CA GLU A 284 3.64 -29.73 8.00
C GLU A 284 2.38 -28.93 7.66
N ALA A 285 2.14 -27.80 8.32
CA ALA A 285 0.99 -26.95 8.07
C ALA A 285 1.06 -26.31 6.67
N ALA A 286 2.22 -25.81 6.26
CA ALA A 286 2.45 -25.24 4.94
C ALA A 286 2.22 -26.28 3.84
N LEU A 287 2.67 -27.51 4.07
CA LEU A 287 2.36 -28.63 3.19
C LEU A 287 0.84 -28.88 3.12
N ARG A 288 0.14 -28.98 4.25
CA ARG A 288 -1.33 -29.20 4.26
C ARG A 288 -2.08 -28.09 3.54
N ALA A 289 -1.73 -26.82 3.81
CA ALA A 289 -2.31 -25.66 3.12
C ALA A 289 -2.08 -25.75 1.61
N SER A 290 -0.87 -26.09 1.17
CA SER A 290 -0.57 -26.26 -0.27
C SER A 290 -1.42 -27.34 -0.94
N LEU A 291 -1.69 -28.45 -0.23
CA LEU A 291 -2.56 -29.53 -0.72
C LEU A 291 -4.02 -29.05 -0.80
N GLU A 292 -4.52 -28.36 0.22
CA GLU A 292 -5.87 -27.80 0.23
C GLU A 292 -6.08 -26.80 -0.91
N THR A 293 -5.14 -25.88 -1.13
CA THR A 293 -5.19 -24.92 -2.25
C THR A 293 -5.22 -25.65 -3.59
N LEU A 294 -4.34 -26.64 -3.80
CA LEU A 294 -4.34 -27.43 -5.03
C LEU A 294 -5.67 -28.17 -5.26
N THR A 295 -6.29 -28.72 -4.21
CA THR A 295 -7.59 -29.38 -4.31
C THR A 295 -8.75 -28.41 -4.56
N ALA A 296 -8.71 -27.20 -3.97
CA ALA A 296 -9.72 -26.15 -4.20
C ALA A 296 -9.63 -25.60 -5.63
N GLU A 297 -8.42 -25.26 -6.10
CA GLU A 297 -8.17 -24.82 -7.47
C GLU A 297 -8.61 -25.88 -8.49
N TRP A 298 -8.40 -27.17 -8.19
CA TRP A 298 -8.89 -28.25 -9.04
C TRP A 298 -10.42 -28.25 -9.18
N ARG A 299 -11.17 -28.05 -8.08
CA ARG A 299 -12.63 -27.94 -8.13
C ARG A 299 -13.08 -26.77 -8.98
N GLU A 300 -12.40 -25.62 -8.90
CA GLU A 300 -12.70 -24.47 -9.75
C GLU A 300 -12.45 -24.77 -11.23
N LEU A 301 -11.35 -25.45 -11.56
CA LEU A 301 -11.03 -25.84 -12.93
C LEU A 301 -12.06 -26.83 -13.50
N GLN A 302 -12.57 -27.75 -12.68
CA GLN A 302 -13.68 -28.63 -13.05
C GLN A 302 -14.96 -27.85 -13.33
N GLN A 303 -15.31 -26.88 -12.48
CA GLN A 303 -16.48 -26.02 -12.67
C GLN A 303 -16.36 -25.15 -13.93
N ALA A 304 -15.17 -24.58 -14.19
CA ALA A 304 -14.91 -23.80 -15.41
C ALA A 304 -15.03 -24.66 -16.68
N ALA A 305 -14.56 -25.91 -16.63
CA ALA A 305 -14.74 -26.87 -17.72
C ALA A 305 -16.22 -27.20 -17.97
N ALA A 306 -17.01 -27.35 -16.91
CA ALA A 306 -18.45 -27.61 -16.99
C ALA A 306 -19.25 -26.40 -17.54
N ARG A 307 -18.85 -25.17 -17.20
CA ARG A 307 -19.48 -23.92 -17.67
C ARG A 307 -19.14 -23.54 -19.12
N GLY A 308 -18.30 -24.32 -19.80
CA GLY A 308 -17.98 -24.08 -21.21
C GLY A 308 -17.05 -22.89 -21.45
N SER A 309 -16.12 -22.61 -20.52
CA SER A 309 -15.08 -21.60 -20.70
C SER A 309 -14.25 -21.83 -21.96
N SER A 310 -13.62 -20.77 -22.47
CA SER A 310 -12.77 -20.82 -23.68
C SER A 310 -11.75 -21.97 -23.61
N PRO A 311 -11.76 -22.92 -24.58
CA PRO A 311 -10.90 -24.10 -24.56
C PRO A 311 -9.41 -23.78 -24.43
N ALA A 312 -8.95 -22.68 -25.04
CA ALA A 312 -7.55 -22.26 -24.99
C ALA A 312 -7.10 -21.81 -23.59
N THR A 313 -7.93 -21.02 -22.90
CA THR A 313 -7.63 -20.50 -21.55
C THR A 313 -7.66 -21.61 -20.50
N LEU A 314 -8.60 -22.56 -20.64
CA LEU A 314 -8.68 -23.73 -19.76
C LEU A 314 -7.44 -24.63 -19.88
N ILE A 315 -6.92 -24.83 -21.09
CA ILE A 315 -5.69 -25.64 -21.33
C ILE A 315 -4.47 -25.01 -20.64
N ALA A 316 -4.33 -23.68 -20.68
CA ALA A 316 -3.22 -22.97 -20.04
C ALA A 316 -3.28 -23.08 -18.51
N ARG A 317 -4.46 -22.84 -17.91
CA ARG A 317 -4.67 -22.95 -16.45
C ARG A 317 -4.46 -24.37 -15.93
N LEU A 318 -4.94 -25.39 -16.67
CA LEU A 318 -4.68 -26.81 -16.35
C LEU A 318 -3.18 -27.15 -16.43
N GLY A 319 -2.43 -26.51 -17.34
CA GLY A 319 -0.98 -26.65 -17.41
C GLY A 319 -0.27 -26.13 -16.17
N ALA A 320 -0.55 -24.89 -15.77
CA ALA A 320 0.05 -24.26 -14.59
C ALA A 320 -0.32 -24.96 -13.26
N TRP A 321 -1.52 -25.52 -13.17
CA TRP A 321 -1.92 -26.34 -12.02
C TRP A 321 -1.12 -27.66 -11.97
N LEU A 322 -0.96 -28.34 -13.11
CA LEU A 322 -0.21 -29.60 -13.21
C LEU A 322 1.27 -29.45 -12.82
N GLU A 323 1.92 -28.33 -13.16
CA GLU A 323 3.32 -28.07 -12.79
C GLU A 323 3.51 -27.99 -11.27
N ARG A 324 2.56 -27.37 -10.54
CA ARG A 324 2.60 -27.27 -9.07
C ARG A 324 2.17 -28.55 -8.36
N ALA A 325 1.25 -29.32 -8.96
CA ALA A 325 0.74 -30.56 -8.38
C ALA A 325 1.70 -31.75 -8.50
N LEU A 326 2.56 -31.76 -9.53
CA LEU A 326 3.41 -32.91 -9.85
C LEU A 326 4.43 -33.29 -8.74
N PRO A 327 5.12 -32.34 -8.08
CA PRO A 327 6.05 -32.65 -6.98
C PRO A 327 5.36 -33.24 -5.74
N LEU A 328 4.04 -33.06 -5.62
CA LEU A 328 3.22 -33.49 -4.48
C LEU A 328 2.27 -34.65 -4.84
N ALA A 329 2.49 -35.30 -5.99
CA ALA A 329 1.55 -36.28 -6.56
C ALA A 329 1.21 -37.43 -5.60
N ASP A 330 2.19 -37.91 -4.83
CA ASP A 330 2.02 -39.03 -3.89
C ASP A 330 1.16 -38.69 -2.66
N ARG A 331 0.93 -37.39 -2.41
CA ARG A 331 0.16 -36.88 -1.25
C ARG A 331 -1.19 -36.29 -1.63
N LEU A 332 -1.49 -36.18 -2.92
CA LEU A 332 -2.79 -35.74 -3.42
C LEU A 332 -3.79 -36.92 -3.44
N PRO A 333 -5.10 -36.66 -3.39
CA PRO A 333 -6.11 -37.70 -3.55
C PRO A 333 -5.87 -38.54 -4.82
N GLU A 334 -6.06 -39.85 -4.70
CA GLU A 334 -5.76 -40.80 -5.79
C GLU A 334 -6.48 -40.40 -7.10
N GLY A 335 -5.75 -40.47 -8.21
CA GLY A 335 -6.30 -40.20 -9.55
C GLY A 335 -6.41 -38.73 -9.94
N LEU A 336 -6.26 -37.76 -9.02
CA LEU A 336 -6.51 -36.35 -9.29
C LEU A 336 -5.58 -35.76 -10.38
N VAL A 337 -4.28 -36.08 -10.34
CA VAL A 337 -3.31 -35.69 -11.40
C VAL A 337 -3.62 -36.37 -12.74
N ARG A 338 -4.14 -37.61 -12.71
CA ARG A 338 -4.54 -38.35 -13.91
C ARG A 338 -5.75 -37.70 -14.56
N ASP A 339 -6.74 -37.31 -13.76
CA ASP A 339 -7.96 -36.65 -14.22
C ASP A 339 -7.68 -35.26 -14.79
N ALA A 340 -6.75 -34.51 -14.21
CA ALA A 340 -6.31 -33.24 -14.77
C ALA A 340 -5.66 -33.39 -16.16
N ARG A 341 -4.84 -34.45 -16.35
CA ARG A 341 -4.24 -34.77 -17.66
C ARG A 341 -5.28 -35.17 -18.69
N THR A 342 -6.26 -36.00 -18.33
CA THR A 342 -7.33 -36.44 -19.25
C THR A 342 -8.24 -35.27 -19.64
N LEU A 343 -8.60 -34.41 -18.70
CA LEU A 343 -9.41 -33.22 -18.97
C LEU A 343 -8.72 -32.27 -19.97
N ARG A 344 -7.42 -32.05 -19.82
CA ARG A 344 -6.62 -31.24 -20.75
C ARG A 344 -6.60 -31.83 -22.16
N GLN A 345 -6.47 -33.15 -22.28
CA GLN A 345 -6.48 -33.86 -23.58
C GLN A 345 -7.86 -33.79 -24.27
N LEU A 346 -8.95 -34.02 -23.53
CA LEU A 346 -10.31 -33.94 -24.04
C LEU A 346 -10.65 -32.54 -24.58
N THR A 347 -10.26 -31.50 -23.84
CA THR A 347 -10.50 -30.10 -24.24
C THR A 347 -9.79 -29.75 -25.56
N ARG A 348 -8.58 -30.29 -25.78
CA ARG A 348 -7.81 -30.10 -27.03
C ARG A 348 -8.49 -30.75 -28.24
N SER A 349 -9.12 -31.91 -28.05
CA SER A 349 -9.80 -32.67 -29.10
C SER A 349 -11.13 -32.04 -29.59
N ARG A 350 -11.82 -31.28 -28.72
CA ARG A 350 -13.09 -30.61 -29.08
C ARG A 350 -12.90 -29.44 -30.03
N LEU A 351 -11.75 -28.78 -29.99
CA LEU A 351 -11.45 -27.61 -30.80
C LEU A 351 -11.27 -27.96 -32.29
N SER A 352 -10.81 -29.18 -32.62
CA SER A 352 -10.59 -29.62 -34.00
C SER A 352 -11.87 -30.07 -34.73
N ARG A 353 -12.88 -30.59 -34.02
CA ARG A 353 -14.12 -31.10 -34.64
C ARG A 353 -15.07 -30.01 -35.14
N ARG A 354 -15.06 -28.81 -34.54
CA ARG A 354 -15.97 -27.70 -34.92
C ARG A 354 -15.67 -27.08 -36.29
N TYR A 355 -14.49 -27.31 -36.86
CA TYR A 355 -14.10 -26.78 -38.16
C TYR A 355 -14.53 -27.65 -39.36
N ALA A 356 -15.06 -28.86 -39.15
CA ALA A 356 -15.33 -29.82 -40.22
C ALA A 356 -16.81 -29.88 -40.72
N LEU A 357 -17.76 -29.21 -40.05
CA LEU A 357 -19.21 -29.42 -40.25
C LEU A 357 -19.95 -28.34 -41.06
N MET A 358 -19.29 -27.30 -41.58
CA MET A 358 -19.97 -26.17 -42.26
C MET A 358 -20.22 -26.33 -43.78
N THR A 359 -19.97 -27.49 -44.40
CA THR A 359 -19.90 -27.58 -45.89
C THR A 359 -21.01 -28.35 -46.63
N THR A 360 -22.05 -28.92 -46.00
CA THR A 360 -22.95 -29.89 -46.68
C THR A 360 -24.46 -29.53 -46.81
N GLY A 361 -24.93 -28.34 -46.42
CA GLY A 361 -26.37 -28.08 -46.24
C GLY A 361 -27.21 -27.52 -47.42
N LEU A 362 -26.64 -27.12 -48.56
CA LEU A 362 -27.32 -26.16 -49.45
C LEU A 362 -28.11 -26.73 -50.66
N VAL A 363 -28.16 -28.06 -50.87
CA VAL A 363 -28.58 -28.61 -52.20
C VAL A 363 -30.03 -29.12 -52.29
N VAL A 364 -30.76 -29.31 -51.19
CA VAL A 364 -32.04 -30.08 -51.23
C VAL A 364 -33.32 -29.24 -51.44
N ALA A 365 -33.28 -27.91 -51.25
CA ALA A 365 -34.51 -27.11 -51.13
C ALA A 365 -35.22 -26.72 -52.45
N VAL A 366 -34.64 -26.96 -53.64
CA VAL A 366 -35.08 -26.29 -54.88
C VAL A 366 -36.15 -27.04 -55.70
N LEU A 367 -36.44 -28.32 -55.45
CA LEU A 367 -37.18 -29.16 -56.42
C LEU A 367 -38.71 -29.34 -56.19
N GLY A 368 -39.37 -28.64 -55.27
CA GLY A 368 -40.68 -29.07 -54.75
C GLY A 368 -42.01 -28.45 -55.27
N ALA A 369 -42.06 -27.30 -55.96
CA ALA A 369 -43.29 -26.46 -55.93
C ALA A 369 -44.16 -26.33 -57.20
N GLY A 370 -43.95 -27.13 -58.25
CA GLY A 370 -44.49 -26.80 -59.59
C GLY A 370 -45.89 -27.29 -60.00
N THR A 371 -46.54 -28.23 -59.30
CA THR A 371 -47.54 -29.10 -59.99
C THR A 371 -49.02 -28.95 -59.61
N VAL A 372 -49.41 -28.09 -58.66
CA VAL A 372 -50.78 -28.16 -58.08
C VAL A 372 -51.82 -27.19 -58.68
N ALA A 373 -51.42 -26.14 -59.41
CA ALA A 373 -52.32 -25.01 -59.66
C ALA A 373 -53.24 -25.08 -60.90
N PHE A 374 -53.09 -26.07 -61.79
CA PHE A 374 -53.57 -25.92 -63.17
C PHE A 374 -55.03 -26.36 -63.46
N LEU A 375 -55.72 -27.16 -62.64
CA LEU A 375 -56.86 -27.95 -63.15
C LEU A 375 -58.26 -27.69 -62.58
N TRP A 376 -58.49 -26.75 -61.65
CA TRP A 376 -59.72 -26.83 -60.84
C TRP A 376 -60.95 -26.01 -61.30
N TRP A 377 -60.88 -25.04 -62.22
CA TRP A 377 -61.95 -24.03 -62.20
C TRP A 377 -62.45 -23.53 -63.55
N ARG A 378 -63.13 -24.41 -64.30
CA ARG A 378 -63.81 -24.07 -65.57
C ARG A 378 -64.99 -25.01 -65.92
N GLY A 379 -66.22 -24.74 -65.46
CA GLY A 379 -67.45 -25.43 -65.90
C GLY A 379 -68.69 -25.15 -65.02
N GLU A 380 -69.90 -25.17 -65.59
CA GLU A 380 -71.25 -24.95 -64.98
C GLU A 380 -71.59 -23.47 -64.61
N ALA A 381 -72.18 -22.59 -65.44
CA ALA A 381 -73.37 -22.64 -66.33
C ALA A 381 -74.71 -22.83 -65.58
N ALA A 382 -75.83 -22.12 -65.80
CA ALA A 382 -76.21 -20.88 -66.52
C ALA A 382 -77.75 -20.69 -66.49
N ASP A 383 -78.55 -21.59 -65.86
CA ASP A 383 -80.02 -21.59 -66.00
C ASP A 383 -80.82 -20.96 -64.84
N GLN A 384 -80.16 -20.39 -63.83
CA GLN A 384 -80.81 -19.51 -62.85
C GLN A 384 -80.98 -18.06 -63.37
N GLU A 385 -80.37 -17.77 -64.54
CA GLU A 385 -80.02 -16.44 -65.04
C GLU A 385 -81.19 -15.46 -65.20
N ALA A 386 -82.43 -15.87 -65.49
CA ALA A 386 -83.48 -14.90 -65.82
C ALA A 386 -84.18 -14.27 -64.59
N ARG A 387 -84.34 -15.03 -63.50
CA ARG A 387 -84.87 -14.52 -62.21
C ARG A 387 -83.75 -14.06 -61.29
N GLU A 388 -82.57 -14.66 -61.46
CA GLU A 388 -81.33 -14.05 -61.01
C GLU A 388 -81.16 -12.68 -61.63
N ARG A 389 -81.40 -12.41 -62.92
CA ARG A 389 -81.02 -11.13 -63.54
C ARG A 389 -81.50 -9.85 -62.82
N PHE A 390 -82.74 -9.80 -62.33
CA PHE A 390 -83.24 -8.67 -61.53
C PHE A 390 -82.67 -8.65 -60.10
N ALA A 391 -82.59 -9.83 -59.46
CA ALA A 391 -81.88 -10.00 -58.19
C ALA A 391 -80.36 -9.79 -58.33
N THR A 392 -79.78 -9.93 -59.52
CA THR A 392 -78.37 -9.76 -59.87
C THR A 392 -78.07 -8.34 -60.26
N ALA A 393 -79.06 -7.54 -60.68
CA ALA A 393 -78.93 -6.09 -60.74
C ALA A 393 -78.88 -5.52 -59.31
N GLY A 394 -79.77 -5.98 -58.42
CA GLY A 394 -79.71 -5.68 -56.98
C GLY A 394 -78.44 -6.18 -56.29
N LEU A 395 -78.08 -7.44 -56.50
CA LEU A 395 -76.81 -8.03 -56.05
C LEU A 395 -75.61 -7.41 -56.78
N ALA A 396 -75.71 -6.85 -57.99
CA ALA A 396 -74.59 -6.15 -58.64
C ALA A 396 -74.34 -4.81 -57.97
N VAL A 397 -75.38 -4.12 -57.51
CA VAL A 397 -75.25 -2.93 -56.64
C VAL A 397 -74.69 -3.32 -55.27
N GLU A 398 -75.18 -4.38 -54.62
CA GLU A 398 -74.57 -4.88 -53.37
C GLU A 398 -73.13 -5.41 -53.57
N ARG A 399 -72.83 -5.94 -54.76
CA ARG A 399 -71.48 -6.36 -55.17
C ARG A 399 -70.62 -5.19 -55.64
N GLY A 400 -71.13 -3.96 -55.73
CA GLY A 400 -70.35 -2.76 -56.07
C GLY A 400 -69.91 -2.67 -57.54
N ASP A 401 -70.68 -3.24 -58.48
CA ASP A 401 -70.45 -3.15 -59.93
C ASP A 401 -71.47 -2.21 -60.61
N PRO A 402 -71.26 -0.88 -60.60
CA PRO A 402 -72.25 0.06 -61.13
C PRO A 402 -72.43 -0.07 -62.65
N GLU A 403 -71.39 -0.48 -63.40
CA GLU A 403 -71.45 -0.58 -64.87
C GLU A 403 -72.22 -1.83 -65.31
N THR A 404 -71.98 -2.97 -64.65
CA THR A 404 -72.74 -4.19 -64.91
C THR A 404 -74.17 -4.08 -64.39
N ALA A 405 -74.40 -3.44 -63.24
CA ALA A 405 -75.75 -3.16 -62.74
C ALA A 405 -76.56 -2.28 -63.70
N THR A 406 -75.96 -1.20 -64.24
CA THR A 406 -76.61 -0.32 -65.22
C THR A 406 -76.91 -1.06 -66.51
N ARG A 407 -75.93 -1.81 -67.04
CA ARG A 407 -76.08 -2.61 -68.26
C ARG A 407 -77.12 -3.72 -68.10
N LEU A 408 -77.17 -4.40 -66.96
CA LEU A 408 -78.17 -5.43 -66.68
C LEU A 408 -79.57 -4.84 -66.52
N LEU A 409 -79.71 -3.66 -65.89
CA LEU A 409 -80.98 -2.93 -65.83
C LEU A 409 -81.45 -2.49 -67.23
N ASP A 410 -80.52 -1.99 -68.07
CA ASP A 410 -80.84 -1.56 -69.44
C ASP A 410 -81.09 -2.75 -70.40
N GLU A 411 -80.36 -3.86 -70.27
CA GLU A 411 -80.58 -5.10 -71.04
C GLU A 411 -81.87 -5.82 -70.62
N LEU A 412 -82.24 -5.78 -69.34
CA LEU A 412 -83.50 -6.32 -68.85
C LEU A 412 -84.69 -5.50 -69.39
N ARG A 413 -84.52 -4.18 -69.47
CA ARG A 413 -85.47 -3.26 -70.12
C ARG A 413 -85.57 -3.47 -71.64
N ALA A 414 -84.48 -3.85 -72.30
CA ALA A 414 -84.45 -4.12 -73.74
C ALA A 414 -84.98 -5.52 -74.13
N ARG A 415 -84.73 -6.56 -73.31
CA ARG A 415 -85.08 -7.96 -73.63
C ARG A 415 -86.42 -8.41 -73.07
N SER A 416 -86.88 -7.81 -71.97
CA SER A 416 -88.15 -8.15 -71.33
C SER A 416 -88.96 -6.88 -71.05
N PRO A 417 -89.44 -6.17 -72.09
CA PRO A 417 -90.13 -4.89 -71.92
C PRO A 417 -91.40 -4.97 -71.06
N GLN A 418 -92.02 -6.16 -71.01
CA GLN A 418 -93.30 -6.42 -70.33
C GLN A 418 -93.20 -6.53 -68.79
N LEU A 419 -92.00 -6.81 -68.24
CA LEU A 419 -91.76 -6.90 -66.79
C LEU A 419 -91.59 -5.52 -66.14
N VAL A 420 -91.08 -4.54 -66.90
CA VAL A 420 -90.75 -3.17 -66.44
C VAL A 420 -91.99 -2.25 -66.35
N GLU A 421 -93.17 -2.73 -66.74
CA GLU A 421 -94.43 -1.98 -66.63
C GLU A 421 -95.21 -2.24 -65.33
N GLU A 422 -94.76 -3.18 -64.49
CA GLU A 422 -95.31 -3.38 -63.15
C GLU A 422 -94.91 -2.23 -62.21
N PRO A 423 -95.86 -1.61 -61.47
CA PRO A 423 -95.59 -0.41 -60.67
C PRO A 423 -94.62 -0.65 -59.51
N ALA A 424 -94.55 -1.87 -58.96
CA ALA A 424 -93.60 -2.23 -57.90
C ALA A 424 -92.15 -2.37 -58.40
N GLN A 425 -91.93 -2.80 -59.65
CA GLN A 425 -90.60 -2.96 -60.23
C GLN A 425 -89.99 -1.61 -60.66
N ARG A 426 -90.81 -0.63 -61.07
CA ARG A 426 -90.35 0.73 -61.40
C ARG A 426 -89.80 1.50 -60.21
N GLN A 427 -90.46 1.45 -59.06
CA GLN A 427 -89.95 2.08 -57.83
C GLN A 427 -88.64 1.43 -57.35
N ALA A 428 -88.52 0.10 -57.50
CA ALA A 428 -87.29 -0.62 -57.19
C ALA A 428 -86.14 -0.27 -58.16
N GLU A 429 -86.42 -0.09 -59.46
CA GLU A 429 -85.43 0.32 -60.46
C GLU A 429 -84.90 1.75 -60.19
N GLU A 430 -85.77 2.71 -59.84
CA GLU A 430 -85.36 4.10 -59.55
C GLU A 430 -84.48 4.21 -58.29
N ALA A 431 -84.83 3.47 -57.22
CA ALA A 431 -84.01 3.41 -56.01
C ALA A 431 -82.63 2.78 -56.27
N LEU A 432 -82.57 1.73 -57.10
CA LEU A 432 -81.30 1.11 -57.53
C LEU A 432 -80.45 2.07 -58.36
N ARG A 433 -81.05 2.87 -59.26
CA ARG A 433 -80.32 3.87 -60.07
C ARG A 433 -79.68 4.99 -59.21
N GLN A 434 -80.32 5.42 -58.13
CA GLN A 434 -79.72 6.40 -57.20
C GLN A 434 -78.53 5.82 -56.42
N LEU A 435 -78.63 4.56 -55.97
CA LEU A 435 -77.51 3.85 -55.33
C LEU A 435 -76.34 3.60 -56.31
N ILE A 436 -76.63 3.34 -57.58
CA ILE A 436 -75.60 3.22 -58.62
C ILE A 436 -74.83 4.53 -58.80
N ALA A 437 -75.52 5.68 -58.78
CA ALA A 437 -74.87 6.99 -58.94
C ALA A 437 -73.88 7.30 -57.80
N THR A 438 -74.27 7.06 -56.54
CA THR A 438 -73.40 7.29 -55.37
C THR A 438 -72.22 6.32 -55.32
N GLN A 439 -72.43 5.06 -55.70
CA GLN A 439 -71.33 4.09 -55.84
C GLN A 439 -70.34 4.49 -56.95
N ARG A 440 -70.82 5.07 -58.05
CA ARG A 440 -69.97 5.51 -59.17
C ARG A 440 -69.05 6.65 -58.77
N GLU A 441 -69.54 7.63 -58.02
CA GLU A 441 -68.72 8.73 -57.50
C GLU A 441 -67.64 8.23 -56.52
N ALA A 442 -68.00 7.35 -55.60
CA ALA A 442 -67.06 6.73 -54.67
C ALA A 442 -65.98 5.90 -55.40
N LEU A 443 -66.38 5.11 -56.41
CA LEU A 443 -65.48 4.30 -57.21
C LEU A 443 -64.51 5.16 -58.03
N GLN A 444 -64.96 6.26 -58.65
CA GLN A 444 -64.10 7.17 -59.40
C GLN A 444 -63.04 7.86 -58.51
N ARG A 445 -63.44 8.31 -57.32
CA ARG A 445 -62.50 8.89 -56.34
C ARG A 445 -61.44 7.87 -55.91
N LEU A 446 -61.86 6.65 -55.57
CA LEU A 446 -60.93 5.60 -55.16
C LEU A 446 -60.05 5.11 -56.32
N GLN A 447 -60.53 5.12 -57.56
CA GLN A 447 -59.69 4.82 -58.74
C GLN A 447 -58.59 5.86 -58.95
N ALA A 448 -58.88 7.15 -58.72
CA ALA A 448 -57.86 8.20 -58.79
C ALA A 448 -56.78 7.99 -57.72
N GLU A 449 -57.17 7.69 -56.48
CA GLU A 449 -56.23 7.41 -55.37
C GLU A 449 -55.44 6.11 -55.61
N ALA A 450 -56.09 5.05 -56.12
CA ALA A 450 -55.43 3.79 -56.48
C ALA A 450 -54.37 3.98 -57.57
N ARG A 451 -54.62 4.84 -58.57
CA ARG A 451 -53.63 5.19 -59.60
C ARG A 451 -52.46 5.96 -59.00
N TYR A 452 -52.72 6.93 -58.12
CA TYR A 452 -51.68 7.67 -57.41
C TYR A 452 -50.76 6.72 -56.61
N LEU A 453 -51.35 5.81 -55.82
CA LEU A 453 -50.60 4.82 -55.03
C LEU A 453 -49.84 3.81 -55.91
N ARG A 454 -50.41 3.37 -57.05
CA ARG A 454 -49.72 2.48 -57.99
C ARG A 454 -48.50 3.15 -58.64
N THR A 455 -48.60 4.43 -59.00
CA THR A 455 -47.47 5.19 -59.55
C THR A 455 -46.35 5.30 -58.50
N ARG A 456 -46.69 5.61 -57.24
CA ARG A 456 -45.71 5.64 -56.14
C ARG A 456 -45.08 4.28 -55.86
N GLN A 457 -45.84 3.19 -55.97
CA GLN A 457 -45.29 1.84 -55.85
C GLN A 457 -44.29 1.53 -56.96
N ALA A 458 -44.58 1.93 -58.20
CA ALA A 458 -43.70 1.71 -59.36
C ALA A 458 -42.42 2.54 -59.30
N GLU A 459 -42.45 3.72 -58.65
CA GLU A 459 -41.27 4.55 -58.38
C GLU A 459 -40.33 3.95 -57.30
N GLY A 460 -40.81 2.93 -56.57
CA GLY A 460 -40.10 2.29 -55.45
C GLY A 460 -40.36 3.00 -54.12
N LEU A 461 -40.79 2.24 -53.12
CA LEU A 461 -40.99 2.75 -51.76
C LEU A 461 -39.64 3.09 -51.13
N THR A 462 -39.41 4.37 -50.86
CA THR A 462 -38.26 4.87 -50.12
C THR A 462 -38.72 5.44 -48.78
N LEU A 463 -37.78 5.72 -47.87
CA LEU A 463 -38.11 6.35 -46.58
C LEU A 463 -38.75 7.73 -46.75
N ALA A 464 -38.49 8.43 -47.86
CA ALA A 464 -39.10 9.72 -48.15
C ALA A 464 -40.59 9.58 -48.49
N GLY A 465 -41.47 10.15 -47.65
CA GLY A 465 -42.93 10.13 -47.86
C GLY A 465 -43.62 8.85 -47.38
N LEU A 466 -42.91 7.93 -46.70
CA LEU A 466 -43.45 6.68 -46.18
C LEU A 466 -44.69 6.88 -45.29
N ALA A 467 -44.67 7.88 -44.40
CA ALA A 467 -45.79 8.20 -43.52
C ALA A 467 -47.05 8.64 -44.28
N ASP A 468 -46.90 9.45 -45.32
CA ASP A 468 -48.02 9.92 -46.15
C ASP A 468 -48.60 8.76 -46.99
N ILE A 469 -47.74 7.93 -47.58
CA ILE A 469 -48.14 6.73 -48.33
C ILE A 469 -48.88 5.75 -47.41
N ARG A 470 -48.37 5.48 -46.20
CA ARG A 470 -49.03 4.60 -45.22
C ARG A 470 -50.41 5.13 -44.83
N LYS A 471 -50.52 6.42 -44.51
CA LYS A 471 -51.80 7.04 -44.13
C LYS A 471 -52.83 6.97 -45.26
N ARG A 472 -52.43 7.30 -46.49
CA ARG A 472 -53.30 7.26 -47.67
C ARG A 472 -53.68 5.83 -48.06
N THR A 473 -52.75 4.88 -47.96
CA THR A 473 -53.02 3.46 -48.26
C THR A 473 -53.93 2.82 -47.21
N ALA A 474 -53.78 3.16 -45.93
CA ALA A 474 -54.67 2.70 -44.86
C ALA A 474 -56.09 3.27 -45.05
N ALA A 475 -56.22 4.56 -45.33
CA ALA A 475 -57.51 5.20 -45.63
C ALA A 475 -58.16 4.60 -46.89
N PHE A 476 -57.37 4.35 -47.94
CA PHE A 476 -57.82 3.68 -49.16
C PHE A 476 -58.30 2.24 -48.88
N ALA A 477 -57.56 1.46 -48.08
CA ALA A 477 -57.95 0.09 -47.74
C ALA A 477 -59.24 0.05 -46.90
N GLU A 478 -59.42 1.00 -45.99
CA GLU A 478 -60.64 1.12 -45.18
C GLU A 478 -61.87 1.52 -46.04
N GLU A 479 -61.72 2.51 -46.92
CA GLU A 479 -62.80 2.94 -47.82
C GLU A 479 -63.10 1.91 -48.91
N ALA A 480 -62.08 1.23 -49.45
CA ALA A 480 -62.26 0.14 -50.41
C ALA A 480 -62.92 -1.10 -49.79
N GLY A 481 -62.69 -1.35 -48.49
CA GLY A 481 -63.37 -2.40 -47.73
C GLY A 481 -64.89 -2.17 -47.59
N LYS A 482 -65.35 -0.92 -47.71
CA LYS A 482 -66.77 -0.54 -47.69
C LYS A 482 -67.46 -0.70 -49.05
N LEU A 483 -66.71 -0.93 -50.13
CA LEU A 483 -67.24 -1.27 -51.45
C LEU A 483 -67.48 -2.77 -51.60
N GLY A 484 -68.47 -3.15 -52.41
CA GLY A 484 -68.73 -4.55 -52.73
C GLY A 484 -67.62 -5.22 -53.57
N PRO A 485 -67.61 -6.57 -53.67
CA PRO A 485 -66.55 -7.39 -54.31
C PRO A 485 -66.15 -7.04 -55.74
N ALA A 486 -67.04 -6.52 -56.57
CA ALA A 486 -66.73 -6.09 -57.94
C ALA A 486 -66.09 -4.69 -58.01
N GLY A 487 -66.47 -3.80 -57.08
CA GLY A 487 -65.76 -2.54 -56.85
C GLY A 487 -64.34 -2.80 -56.37
N GLN A 488 -64.18 -3.75 -55.45
CA GLN A 488 -62.88 -4.27 -55.01
C GLN A 488 -62.10 -4.93 -56.14
N ALA A 489 -62.73 -5.70 -57.04
CA ALA A 489 -62.06 -6.30 -58.19
C ALA A 489 -61.60 -5.25 -59.23
N THR A 490 -62.39 -4.18 -59.43
CA THR A 490 -62.04 -3.08 -60.34
C THR A 490 -60.89 -2.25 -59.78
N LEU A 491 -60.94 -1.92 -58.48
CA LEU A 491 -59.81 -1.31 -57.78
C LEU A 491 -58.60 -2.25 -57.73
N GLY A 492 -58.81 -3.56 -57.57
CA GLY A 492 -57.78 -4.61 -57.61
C GLY A 492 -57.12 -4.76 -58.97
N LYS A 493 -57.77 -4.44 -60.09
CA LYS A 493 -57.05 -4.35 -61.39
C LYS A 493 -56.04 -3.19 -61.40
N ILE A 494 -56.32 -2.12 -60.68
CA ILE A 494 -55.49 -0.90 -60.60
C ILE A 494 -54.47 -0.98 -59.45
N LEU A 495 -54.80 -1.57 -58.31
CA LEU A 495 -53.89 -1.80 -57.20
C LEU A 495 -54.17 -3.20 -56.61
N PRO A 496 -53.65 -4.27 -57.25
CA PRO A 496 -54.04 -5.65 -56.96
C PRO A 496 -53.75 -6.11 -55.53
N GLU A 497 -52.79 -5.48 -54.86
CA GLU A 497 -52.28 -5.95 -53.57
C GLU A 497 -52.00 -4.77 -52.62
N ALA A 498 -52.97 -3.89 -52.41
CA ALA A 498 -52.92 -2.84 -51.38
C ALA A 498 -52.43 -3.33 -49.99
N PRO A 499 -52.84 -4.51 -49.47
CA PRO A 499 -52.27 -5.03 -48.22
C PRO A 499 -50.79 -5.40 -48.32
N LYS A 500 -50.28 -5.76 -49.51
CA LYS A 500 -48.83 -5.96 -49.69
C LYS A 500 -48.06 -4.64 -49.67
N LEU A 501 -48.63 -3.55 -50.18
CA LEU A 501 -48.03 -2.22 -50.08
C LEU A 501 -47.93 -1.75 -48.61
N LEU A 502 -48.96 -2.02 -47.81
CA LEU A 502 -48.91 -1.79 -46.36
C LEU A 502 -47.88 -2.68 -45.66
N ALA A 503 -47.75 -3.95 -46.08
CA ALA A 503 -46.74 -4.86 -45.55
C ALA A 503 -45.30 -4.46 -45.96
N GLU A 504 -45.10 -3.97 -47.18
CA GLU A 504 -43.82 -3.43 -47.66
C GLU A 504 -43.44 -2.15 -46.89
N ALA A 505 -44.40 -1.26 -46.66
CA ALA A 505 -44.19 -0.07 -45.83
C ALA A 505 -43.86 -0.43 -44.38
N ALA A 506 -44.57 -1.39 -43.78
CA ALA A 506 -44.30 -1.88 -42.43
C ALA A 506 -42.93 -2.58 -42.33
N ARG A 507 -42.53 -3.32 -43.37
CA ARG A 507 -41.22 -3.98 -43.44
C ARG A 507 -40.08 -2.96 -43.51
N LEU A 508 -40.24 -1.89 -44.29
CA LEU A 508 -39.27 -0.80 -44.36
C LEU A 508 -39.15 -0.05 -43.02
N GLU A 509 -40.27 0.12 -42.30
CA GLU A 509 -40.30 0.69 -40.96
C GLU A 509 -39.57 -0.19 -39.94
N GLU A 510 -39.81 -1.50 -39.99
CA GLU A 510 -39.13 -2.49 -39.14
C GLU A 510 -37.63 -2.55 -39.43
N GLN A 511 -37.23 -2.50 -40.70
CA GLN A 511 -35.83 -2.41 -41.11
C GLN A 511 -35.17 -1.12 -40.61
N ALA A 512 -35.83 0.03 -40.76
CA ALA A 512 -35.32 1.31 -40.28
C ALA A 512 -35.14 1.33 -38.75
N ASN A 513 -36.08 0.74 -38.00
CA ASN A 513 -35.98 0.59 -36.55
C ASN A 513 -34.85 -0.38 -36.13
N ALA A 514 -34.65 -1.46 -36.89
CA ALA A 514 -33.54 -2.39 -36.69
C ALA A 514 -32.19 -1.70 -36.95
N ASP A 515 -32.09 -0.90 -38.02
CA ASP A 515 -30.89 -0.14 -38.35
C ASP A 515 -30.58 0.94 -37.31
N LEU A 516 -31.59 1.65 -36.80
CA LEU A 516 -31.45 2.58 -35.68
C LEU A 516 -30.93 1.87 -34.43
N THR A 517 -31.48 0.71 -34.10
CA THR A 517 -31.06 -0.09 -32.94
C THR A 517 -29.62 -0.57 -33.08
N ALA A 518 -29.24 -1.01 -34.29
CA ALA A 518 -27.87 -1.42 -34.60
C ALA A 518 -26.89 -0.24 -34.52
N ALA A 519 -27.25 0.94 -35.01
CA ALA A 519 -26.44 2.15 -34.94
C ALA A 519 -26.23 2.61 -33.48
N ARG A 520 -27.29 2.64 -32.66
CA ARG A 520 -27.20 2.92 -31.21
C ARG A 520 -26.28 1.92 -30.50
N ARG A 521 -26.39 0.63 -30.82
CA ARG A 521 -25.52 -0.41 -30.24
C ARG A 521 -24.05 -0.22 -30.63
N ARG A 522 -23.76 0.09 -31.89
CA ARG A 522 -22.39 0.38 -32.36
C ARG A 522 -21.80 1.60 -31.64
N LEU A 523 -22.58 2.66 -31.46
CA LEU A 523 -22.16 3.85 -30.71
C LEU A 523 -21.82 3.50 -29.26
N ARG A 524 -22.69 2.77 -28.54
CA ARG A 524 -22.43 2.31 -27.17
C ARG A 524 -21.16 1.46 -27.08
N GLN A 525 -20.95 0.57 -28.04
CA GLN A 525 -19.76 -0.28 -28.08
C GLN A 525 -18.48 0.50 -28.37
N ALA A 526 -18.55 1.54 -29.22
CA ALA A 526 -17.41 2.39 -29.54
C ALA A 526 -17.02 3.32 -28.37
N ILE A 527 -18.02 3.89 -27.69
CA ILE A 527 -17.82 4.78 -26.53
C ILE A 527 -17.39 4.00 -25.28
N GLY A 528 -17.91 2.77 -25.11
CA GLY A 528 -17.63 1.92 -23.96
C GLY A 528 -18.39 2.33 -22.69
N GLU A 529 -18.54 1.37 -21.76
CA GLU A 529 -19.18 1.57 -20.44
C GLU A 529 -18.19 2.15 -19.41
N THR A 530 -16.89 2.09 -19.69
CA THR A 530 -15.84 2.68 -18.87
C THR A 530 -15.80 4.19 -19.05
N GLU A 531 -15.28 4.93 -18.06
CA GLU A 531 -15.12 6.40 -18.15
C GLU A 531 -14.28 6.85 -19.36
N ASN A 532 -13.40 5.99 -19.87
CA ASN A 532 -12.46 6.30 -20.95
C ASN A 532 -12.88 5.72 -22.30
N ILE A 533 -12.73 6.53 -23.36
CA ILE A 533 -13.00 6.14 -24.75
C ILE A 533 -11.70 5.63 -25.37
N ALA A 534 -11.63 4.32 -25.68
CA ALA A 534 -10.41 3.68 -26.18
C ALA A 534 -10.00 4.15 -27.59
N ASP A 535 -10.96 4.51 -28.44
CA ASP A 535 -10.73 4.97 -29.82
C ASP A 535 -11.72 6.10 -30.18
N ALA A 536 -11.26 7.34 -29.99
CA ALA A 536 -12.04 8.53 -30.28
C ALA A 536 -12.40 8.65 -31.78
N GLY A 537 -11.53 8.18 -32.67
CA GLY A 537 -11.77 8.23 -34.12
C GLY A 537 -12.95 7.35 -34.54
N LYS A 538 -12.98 6.10 -34.09
CA LYS A 538 -14.11 5.19 -34.34
C LYS A 538 -15.41 5.68 -33.72
N SER A 539 -15.33 6.29 -32.54
CA SER A 539 -16.50 6.83 -31.83
C SER A 539 -17.13 8.03 -32.54
N VAL A 540 -16.30 8.93 -33.10
CA VAL A 540 -16.77 10.05 -33.94
C VAL A 540 -17.46 9.52 -35.20
N THR A 541 -16.85 8.55 -35.88
CA THR A 541 -17.46 7.97 -37.09
C THR A 541 -18.81 7.28 -36.78
N ALA A 542 -18.92 6.59 -35.66
CA ALA A 542 -20.18 5.96 -35.22
C ALA A 542 -21.25 7.01 -34.87
N LEU A 543 -20.86 8.13 -34.25
CA LEU A 543 -21.77 9.23 -33.94
C LEU A 543 -22.30 9.91 -35.21
N ASP A 544 -21.42 10.18 -36.18
CA ASP A 544 -21.81 10.79 -37.46
C ASP A 544 -22.76 9.88 -38.24
N GLN A 545 -22.52 8.57 -38.24
CA GLN A 545 -23.43 7.59 -38.85
C GLN A 545 -24.81 7.58 -38.20
N LEU A 546 -24.88 7.68 -36.86
CA LEU A 546 -26.16 7.74 -36.14
C LEU A 546 -26.90 9.05 -36.44
N ARG A 547 -26.21 10.20 -36.44
CA ARG A 547 -26.82 11.51 -36.74
C ARG A 547 -27.40 11.55 -38.15
N ASN A 548 -26.64 11.09 -39.14
CA ASN A 548 -27.11 11.00 -40.52
C ASN A 548 -28.35 10.11 -40.66
N LEU A 549 -28.39 8.97 -39.95
CA LEU A 549 -29.55 8.08 -39.96
C LEU A 549 -30.76 8.74 -39.27
N LEU A 550 -30.57 9.39 -38.12
CA LEU A 550 -31.64 10.12 -37.42
C LEU A 550 -32.27 11.22 -38.28
N ASP A 551 -31.45 11.99 -39.02
CA ASP A 551 -31.94 13.02 -39.93
C ASP A 551 -32.76 12.43 -41.09
N GLN A 552 -32.33 11.29 -41.64
CA GLN A 552 -33.10 10.55 -42.65
C GLN A 552 -34.44 10.04 -42.11
N LEU A 553 -34.48 9.50 -40.88
CA LEU A 553 -35.70 9.01 -40.24
C LEU A 553 -36.66 10.16 -39.87
N LYS A 554 -36.12 11.31 -39.45
CA LYS A 554 -36.90 12.52 -39.17
C LYS A 554 -37.57 13.06 -40.43
N LEU A 555 -36.84 13.12 -41.54
CA LEU A 555 -37.40 13.47 -42.85
C LEU A 555 -38.45 12.45 -43.35
N ALA A 556 -38.35 11.19 -42.92
CA ALA A 556 -39.31 10.12 -43.23
C ALA A 556 -40.62 10.20 -42.42
N GLY A 557 -40.67 11.01 -41.36
CA GLY A 557 -41.85 11.19 -40.52
C GLY A 557 -42.10 10.07 -39.50
N LEU A 558 -41.05 9.34 -39.10
CA LEU A 558 -41.13 8.30 -38.08
C LEU A 558 -41.32 8.89 -36.67
N PRO A 559 -42.21 8.31 -35.83
CA PRO A 559 -42.40 8.76 -34.45
C PRO A 559 -41.27 8.30 -33.52
N ASN A 560 -41.15 8.94 -32.34
CA ASN A 560 -40.31 8.52 -31.21
C ASN A 560 -38.78 8.54 -31.42
N LEU A 561 -38.25 9.57 -32.10
CA LEU A 561 -36.79 9.71 -32.32
C LEU A 561 -36.06 10.48 -31.21
N ASP A 562 -36.78 11.13 -30.28
CA ASP A 562 -36.21 12.07 -29.30
C ASP A 562 -35.17 11.43 -28.37
N GLU A 563 -35.41 10.19 -27.94
CA GLU A 563 -34.49 9.47 -27.06
C GLU A 563 -33.14 9.18 -27.76
N ALA A 564 -33.18 8.90 -29.07
CA ALA A 564 -31.99 8.62 -29.86
C ALA A 564 -31.19 9.90 -30.18
N TYR A 565 -31.86 11.03 -30.41
CA TYR A 565 -31.20 12.34 -30.50
C TYR A 565 -30.53 12.72 -29.17
N ALA A 566 -31.21 12.54 -28.03
CA ALA A 566 -30.65 12.80 -26.71
C ALA A 566 -29.45 11.89 -26.37
N GLU A 567 -29.42 10.66 -26.88
CA GLU A 567 -28.26 9.78 -26.77
C GLU A 567 -27.08 10.26 -27.64
N ALA A 568 -27.35 10.69 -28.87
CA ALA A 568 -26.33 11.24 -29.77
C ALA A 568 -25.71 12.54 -29.23
N ASP A 569 -26.49 13.43 -28.63
CA ASP A 569 -25.98 14.69 -28.07
C ASP A 569 -25.12 14.46 -26.82
N ARG A 570 -25.53 13.55 -25.93
CA ARG A 570 -24.70 13.13 -24.77
C ARG A 570 -23.38 12.52 -25.23
N ALA A 571 -23.41 11.69 -26.26
CA ALA A 571 -22.21 11.10 -26.86
C ALA A 571 -21.29 12.17 -27.48
N GLY A 572 -21.85 13.16 -28.17
CA GLY A 572 -21.11 14.28 -28.76
C GLY A 572 -20.36 15.11 -27.72
N SER A 573 -21.05 15.54 -26.65
CA SER A 573 -20.43 16.29 -25.56
C SER A 573 -19.26 15.53 -24.93
N ARG A 574 -19.44 14.23 -24.71
CA ARG A 574 -18.41 13.37 -24.11
C ARG A 574 -17.17 13.24 -25.01
N LEU A 575 -17.36 13.14 -26.32
CA LEU A 575 -16.26 13.04 -27.29
C LEU A 575 -15.47 14.35 -27.41
N ASP A 576 -16.15 15.50 -27.34
CA ASP A 576 -15.49 16.80 -27.40
C ASP A 576 -14.60 17.07 -26.17
N ASP A 577 -15.07 16.66 -24.98
CA ASP A 577 -14.29 16.76 -23.75
C ASP A 577 -13.04 15.86 -23.79
N GLU A 578 -13.17 14.63 -24.29
CA GLU A 578 -12.03 13.71 -24.44
C GLU A 578 -11.04 14.16 -25.53
N ARG A 579 -11.52 14.84 -26.57
CA ARG A 579 -10.63 15.40 -27.61
C ARG A 579 -9.78 16.56 -27.06
N LYS A 580 -10.36 17.41 -26.21
CA LYS A 580 -9.63 18.48 -25.52
C LYS A 580 -8.60 17.92 -24.55
N SER A 581 -8.98 16.89 -23.77
CA SER A 581 -8.07 16.23 -22.82
C SER A 581 -6.88 15.57 -23.54
N LEU A 582 -7.12 14.87 -24.66
CA LEU A 582 -6.06 14.28 -25.50
C LEU A 582 -5.16 15.33 -26.15
N GLY A 583 -5.72 16.45 -26.62
CA GLY A 583 -4.94 17.56 -27.18
C GLY A 583 -4.01 18.18 -26.15
N ALA A 584 -4.49 18.38 -24.92
CA ALA A 584 -3.69 18.91 -23.84
C ALA A 584 -2.64 17.90 -23.31
N ALA A 585 -2.96 16.61 -23.28
CA ALA A 585 -2.02 15.55 -22.92
C ALA A 585 -0.86 15.44 -23.92
N LYS A 586 -1.09 15.62 -25.22
CA LYS A 586 -0.03 15.67 -26.24
C LYS A 586 0.94 16.83 -26.04
N ALA A 587 0.48 17.95 -25.47
CA ALA A 587 1.37 19.08 -25.19
C ALA A 587 2.46 18.72 -24.17
N LEU A 588 2.19 17.77 -23.26
CA LEU A 588 3.15 17.30 -22.25
C LEU A 588 4.42 16.71 -22.87
N GLU A 589 4.27 16.00 -24.00
CA GLU A 589 5.37 15.32 -24.71
C GLU A 589 6.38 16.32 -25.30
N THR A 590 5.98 17.57 -25.53
CA THR A 590 6.80 18.59 -26.20
C THR A 590 7.54 19.54 -25.25
N THR A 591 7.37 19.38 -23.94
CA THR A 591 7.90 20.32 -22.94
C THR A 591 9.41 20.14 -22.67
N ALA A 592 10.12 21.26 -22.49
CA ALA A 592 11.58 21.28 -22.44
C ALA A 592 12.19 21.24 -21.03
N ASP A 593 11.45 21.64 -20.00
CA ASP A 593 11.93 21.69 -18.62
C ASP A 593 10.78 21.41 -17.64
N LEU A 594 11.15 21.17 -16.37
CA LEU A 594 10.19 20.84 -15.31
C LEU A 594 9.14 21.95 -15.12
N LYS A 595 9.51 23.22 -15.25
CA LYS A 595 8.60 24.35 -15.03
C LYS A 595 7.54 24.40 -16.14
N SER A 596 7.96 24.25 -17.40
CA SER A 596 7.09 24.14 -18.56
C SER A 596 6.22 22.88 -18.50
N TYR A 597 6.77 21.74 -18.04
CA TYR A 597 5.99 20.51 -17.86
C TYR A 597 4.87 20.69 -16.84
N LEU A 598 5.17 21.20 -15.64
CA LEU A 598 4.16 21.44 -14.62
C LEU A 598 3.12 22.47 -15.06
N GLY A 599 3.53 23.48 -15.84
CA GLY A 599 2.61 24.43 -16.46
C GLY A 599 1.66 23.79 -17.47
N ALA A 600 2.19 22.92 -18.35
CA ALA A 600 1.39 22.18 -19.32
C ALA A 600 0.48 21.16 -18.66
N LEU A 601 0.93 20.50 -17.59
CA LEU A 601 0.14 19.57 -16.78
C LEU A 601 -1.02 20.29 -16.11
N LYS A 602 -0.79 21.49 -15.57
CA LYS A 602 -1.86 22.33 -15.03
C LYS A 602 -2.89 22.70 -16.10
N ALA A 603 -2.45 23.16 -17.27
CA ALA A 603 -3.35 23.48 -18.37
C ALA A 603 -4.18 22.25 -18.83
N ALA A 604 -3.58 21.06 -18.87
CA ALA A 604 -4.28 19.82 -19.18
C ALA A 604 -5.29 19.41 -18.10
N THR A 605 -4.94 19.64 -16.83
CA THR A 605 -5.82 19.41 -15.67
C THR A 605 -7.04 20.33 -15.72
N ASP A 606 -6.83 21.62 -15.99
CA ASP A 606 -7.89 22.63 -16.05
C ASP A 606 -8.84 22.39 -17.25
N ALA A 607 -8.32 21.86 -18.37
CA ALA A 607 -9.10 21.50 -19.55
C ALA A 607 -9.90 20.18 -19.40
N ALA A 608 -9.58 19.35 -18.42
CA ALA A 608 -10.19 18.05 -18.23
C ALA A 608 -11.43 18.09 -17.30
N PRO A 609 -12.45 17.24 -17.54
CA PRO A 609 -13.63 17.18 -16.69
C PRO A 609 -13.30 16.92 -15.21
N GLU A 610 -14.08 17.48 -14.29
CA GLU A 610 -13.82 17.39 -12.82
C GLU A 610 -13.62 15.96 -12.31
N LYS A 611 -14.38 15.00 -12.86
CA LYS A 611 -14.30 13.59 -12.46
C LYS A 611 -13.35 12.74 -13.31
N SER A 612 -12.62 13.34 -14.24
CA SER A 612 -11.74 12.58 -15.12
C SER A 612 -10.51 12.04 -14.38
N ASP A 613 -10.12 10.81 -14.72
CA ASP A 613 -8.91 10.14 -14.21
C ASP A 613 -7.64 10.98 -14.42
N LEU A 614 -7.56 11.71 -15.55
CA LEU A 614 -6.46 12.65 -15.82
C LEU A 614 -6.39 13.72 -14.74
N ARG A 615 -7.52 14.41 -14.47
CA ARG A 615 -7.58 15.51 -13.51
C ARG A 615 -7.27 15.07 -12.09
N LEU A 616 -7.84 13.95 -11.65
CA LEU A 616 -7.59 13.40 -10.32
C LEU A 616 -6.11 13.07 -10.11
N ARG A 617 -5.48 12.39 -11.08
CA ARG A 617 -4.07 11.98 -10.96
C ARG A 617 -3.10 13.13 -11.15
N SER A 618 -3.35 14.02 -12.10
CA SER A 618 -2.49 15.18 -12.33
C SER A 618 -2.54 16.17 -11.16
N GLN A 619 -3.69 16.30 -10.48
CA GLN A 619 -3.81 17.14 -9.30
C GLN A 619 -2.91 16.65 -8.15
N VAL A 620 -2.81 15.33 -7.92
CA VAL A 620 -1.87 14.75 -6.93
C VAL A 620 -0.42 15.13 -7.25
N VAL A 621 -0.04 15.10 -8.53
CA VAL A 621 1.31 15.51 -8.96
C VAL A 621 1.52 17.02 -8.77
N LEU A 622 0.53 17.84 -9.11
CA LEU A 622 0.59 19.31 -8.97
C LEU A 622 0.63 19.77 -7.51
N GLU A 623 -0.08 19.10 -6.60
CA GLU A 623 -0.02 19.36 -5.16
C GLU A 623 1.38 19.11 -4.57
N ARG A 624 2.20 18.31 -5.25
CA ARG A 624 3.58 17.98 -4.89
C ARG A 624 4.62 18.69 -5.76
N ALA A 625 4.22 19.70 -6.53
CA ALA A 625 5.11 20.45 -7.43
C ALA A 625 6.35 21.04 -6.72
N GLU A 626 6.20 21.56 -5.49
CA GLU A 626 7.35 22.07 -4.71
C GLU A 626 8.30 20.95 -4.28
N THR A 627 7.77 19.76 -3.97
CA THR A 627 8.58 18.58 -3.65
C THR A 627 9.36 18.09 -4.87
N LEU A 628 8.79 18.19 -6.07
CA LEU A 628 9.48 17.86 -7.33
C LEU A 628 10.57 18.89 -7.67
N ARG A 629 10.35 20.17 -7.37
CA ARG A 629 11.38 21.21 -7.55
C ARG A 629 12.57 21.00 -6.62
N ASN A 630 12.29 20.56 -5.39
CA ASN A 630 13.29 20.32 -4.35
C ASN A 630 13.10 18.93 -3.76
N LEU A 631 13.60 17.90 -4.46
CA LEU A 631 13.46 16.52 -3.99
C LEU A 631 14.02 16.38 -2.56
N PRO A 632 13.28 15.75 -1.63
CA PRO A 632 13.72 15.60 -0.26
C PRO A 632 14.94 14.69 -0.20
N ARG A 633 15.81 14.91 0.80
CA ARG A 633 16.95 14.02 1.09
C ARG A 633 16.55 12.55 1.12
N ALA A 634 15.38 12.22 1.68
CA ALA A 634 14.88 10.86 1.77
C ALA A 634 14.72 10.17 0.39
N ALA A 635 14.50 10.95 -0.68
CA ALA A 635 14.45 10.45 -2.05
C ALA A 635 15.85 10.34 -2.68
N LEU A 636 16.73 11.33 -2.43
CA LEU A 636 18.05 11.41 -3.06
C LEU A 636 19.10 10.50 -2.40
N ALA A 637 19.09 10.42 -1.06
CA ALA A 637 20.09 9.70 -0.26
C ALA A 637 19.45 9.08 1.00
N PRO A 638 18.60 8.05 0.85
CA PRO A 638 17.81 7.49 1.95
C PRO A 638 18.67 6.95 3.11
N ARG A 639 19.73 6.18 2.82
CA ARG A 639 20.63 5.58 3.85
C ARG A 639 21.90 6.38 4.15
N LEU A 640 22.27 7.35 3.29
CA LEU A 640 23.43 8.24 3.50
C LEU A 640 23.03 9.61 4.04
N GLY A 641 21.88 9.68 4.72
CA GLY A 641 21.26 10.94 5.12
C GLY A 641 22.17 11.86 5.93
N ALA A 642 22.80 11.32 6.97
CA ALA A 642 23.68 12.09 7.83
C ALA A 642 24.88 12.67 7.05
N MET A 643 25.52 11.87 6.17
CA MET A 643 26.63 12.33 5.34
C MET A 643 26.17 13.36 4.29
N TRP A 644 25.00 13.17 3.69
CA TRP A 644 24.42 14.10 2.71
C TRP A 644 24.13 15.47 3.32
N ASP A 645 23.48 15.49 4.49
CA ASP A 645 23.14 16.73 5.21
C ASP A 645 24.39 17.40 5.78
N GLY A 646 25.32 16.60 6.32
CA GLY A 646 26.60 17.07 6.85
C GLY A 646 27.44 17.79 5.79
N CYS A 647 27.22 17.55 4.49
CA CYS A 647 27.93 18.27 3.44
C CYS A 647 27.67 19.79 3.48
N ALA A 648 26.59 20.24 4.12
CA ALA A 648 26.31 21.67 4.28
C ALA A 648 27.25 22.37 5.28
N THR A 649 27.68 21.64 6.31
CA THR A 649 28.37 22.20 7.49
C THR A 649 29.80 21.73 7.64
N SER A 650 30.21 20.70 6.89
CA SER A 650 31.55 20.12 6.92
C SER A 650 32.49 20.70 5.87
N ASP A 651 33.78 20.62 6.16
CA ASP A 651 34.87 21.13 5.33
C ASP A 651 34.81 20.59 3.88
N PRO A 652 34.63 21.46 2.86
CA PRO A 652 34.56 21.03 1.46
C PRO A 652 35.88 20.48 0.92
N LEU A 653 37.01 20.80 1.55
CA LEU A 653 38.32 20.27 1.17
C LEU A 653 38.60 18.88 1.75
N GLY A 654 37.78 18.42 2.70
CA GLY A 654 37.92 17.12 3.36
C GLY A 654 39.17 16.99 4.24
N VAL A 655 39.66 18.10 4.81
CA VAL A 655 40.79 18.11 5.76
C VAL A 655 40.31 17.77 7.17
N PHE A 656 39.08 18.18 7.53
CA PHE A 656 38.41 17.84 8.78
C PHE A 656 39.20 18.19 10.05
N GLN A 657 39.67 19.44 10.10
CA GLN A 657 40.40 19.99 11.24
C GLN A 657 39.73 21.30 11.67
N PRO A 658 38.79 21.27 12.63
CA PRO A 658 38.08 22.45 13.07
C PRO A 658 39.03 23.46 13.71
N LYS A 659 38.92 24.73 13.32
CA LYS A 659 39.75 25.83 13.85
C LYS A 659 39.40 26.17 15.30
N ASP A 660 38.12 26.05 15.64
CA ASP A 660 37.58 26.38 16.96
C ASP A 660 37.00 25.12 17.61
N PRO A 661 37.77 24.43 18.47
CA PRO A 661 37.28 23.27 19.22
C PRO A 661 36.32 23.69 20.34
N ALA A 662 35.29 22.88 20.58
CA ALA A 662 34.33 23.07 21.67
C ALA A 662 34.97 22.75 23.04
N GLU A 663 34.37 23.23 24.13
CA GLU A 663 34.91 23.04 25.49
C GLU A 663 35.13 21.56 25.86
N GLY A 664 34.20 20.68 25.48
CA GLY A 664 34.32 19.24 25.68
C GLY A 664 35.46 18.60 24.87
N GLU A 665 35.73 19.12 23.67
CA GLU A 665 36.83 18.67 22.80
C GLU A 665 38.18 19.12 23.38
N ILE A 666 38.27 20.37 23.84
CA ILE A 666 39.45 20.91 24.53
C ILE A 666 39.78 20.09 25.77
N LYS A 667 38.77 19.66 26.54
CA LYS A 667 38.98 18.82 27.72
C LYS A 667 39.63 17.48 27.38
N ILE A 668 39.14 16.79 26.35
CA ILE A 668 39.72 15.51 25.89
C ILE A 668 41.14 15.71 25.37
N LEU A 669 41.36 16.76 24.57
CA LEU A 669 42.68 17.10 24.03
C LEU A 669 43.69 17.41 25.15
N ARG A 670 43.30 18.18 26.17
CA ARG A 670 44.15 18.46 27.33
C ARG A 670 44.47 17.20 28.13
N GLN A 671 43.50 16.31 28.31
CA GLN A 671 43.72 15.05 29.02
C GLN A 671 44.73 14.14 28.30
N LEU A 672 44.67 14.09 26.96
CA LEU A 672 45.64 13.35 26.14
C LEU A 672 47.04 13.99 26.13
N ALA A 673 47.12 15.31 26.33
CA ALA A 673 48.37 16.07 26.34
C ALA A 673 49.00 16.23 27.75
N ASP A 674 48.33 15.80 28.82
CA ASP A 674 48.84 15.94 30.19
C ASP A 674 49.99 14.96 30.46
N GLU A 675 51.21 15.44 30.23
CA GLU A 675 52.45 14.71 30.51
C GLU A 675 52.92 14.81 31.97
N GLY A 676 52.21 15.55 32.84
CA GLY A 676 52.70 15.88 34.18
C GLY A 676 53.05 14.65 35.01
N ILE A 677 52.13 13.68 35.07
CA ILE A 677 52.33 12.40 35.76
C ILE A 677 53.34 11.52 34.99
N LEU A 678 53.23 11.49 33.66
CA LEU A 678 54.05 10.61 32.82
C LEU A 678 55.54 10.95 32.89
N ARG A 679 55.93 12.20 33.11
CA ARG A 679 57.35 12.63 33.17
C ARG A 679 58.12 12.02 34.34
N SER A 680 57.51 11.96 35.52
CA SER A 680 58.13 11.48 36.75
C SER A 680 57.75 10.06 37.12
N LEU A 681 56.85 9.41 36.38
CA LEU A 681 56.46 8.02 36.59
C LEU A 681 57.65 7.05 36.39
N ARG A 682 57.89 6.19 37.37
CA ARG A 682 58.92 5.13 37.35
C ARG A 682 58.36 3.84 37.95
N LYS A 683 58.90 2.70 37.51
CA LYS A 683 58.58 1.38 38.08
C LYS A 683 59.65 0.99 39.08
N PHE A 684 59.23 0.60 40.29
CA PHE A 684 60.11 0.10 41.35
C PHE A 684 59.73 -1.33 41.76
N SER A 685 60.71 -2.09 42.24
CA SER A 685 60.47 -3.40 42.85
C SER A 685 60.47 -3.26 44.38
N VAL A 686 59.39 -3.68 45.02
CA VAL A 686 59.31 -3.75 46.49
C VAL A 686 59.93 -5.07 46.93
N VAL A 687 60.98 -5.00 47.74
CA VAL A 687 61.68 -6.16 48.27
C VAL A 687 61.49 -6.24 49.77
N ALA A 688 60.98 -7.39 50.24
CA ALA A 688 60.91 -7.70 51.65
C ALA A 688 62.25 -8.28 52.11
N ASN A 689 62.79 -7.66 53.15
CA ASN A 689 63.91 -8.16 53.91
C ASN A 689 63.35 -8.97 55.09
N SER A 690 63.83 -10.19 55.27
CA SER A 690 63.49 -11.06 56.40
C SER A 690 64.68 -11.94 56.79
N GLY A 691 64.60 -12.61 57.95
CA GLY A 691 65.61 -13.57 58.38
C GLY A 691 65.80 -14.78 57.45
N GLN A 692 64.88 -15.01 56.49
CA GLN A 692 64.97 -16.07 55.48
C GLN A 692 65.60 -15.60 54.15
N GLY A 693 66.00 -14.33 54.03
CA GLY A 693 66.60 -13.74 52.84
C GLY A 693 65.74 -12.67 52.17
N LEU A 694 66.25 -12.14 51.05
CA LEU A 694 65.61 -11.13 50.21
C LEU A 694 64.55 -11.76 49.31
N ARG A 695 63.32 -11.22 49.32
CA ARG A 695 62.22 -11.67 48.45
C ARG A 695 61.54 -10.48 47.79
N VAL A 696 61.43 -10.49 46.46
CA VAL A 696 60.60 -9.53 45.73
C VAL A 696 59.13 -9.80 46.05
N VAL A 697 58.42 -8.78 46.56
CA VAL A 697 57.03 -8.87 47.00
C VAL A 697 56.09 -8.49 45.87
N ARG A 698 56.30 -7.30 45.29
CA ARG A 698 55.48 -6.74 44.21
C ARG A 698 56.22 -5.65 43.45
N SER A 699 55.72 -5.27 42.28
CA SER A 699 56.13 -4.04 41.59
C SER A 699 55.16 -2.92 41.90
N VAL A 700 55.67 -1.71 42.09
CA VAL A 700 54.87 -0.49 42.31
C VAL A 700 55.26 0.58 41.30
N PHE A 701 54.32 1.45 40.98
CA PHE A 701 54.53 2.58 40.07
C PHE A 701 54.50 3.86 40.89
N VAL A 702 55.60 4.62 40.88
CA VAL A 702 55.76 5.80 41.74
C VAL A 702 55.90 7.04 40.87
N VAL A 703 55.25 8.12 41.30
CA VAL A 703 55.23 9.42 40.61
C VAL A 703 55.90 10.47 41.48
N GLY A 704 56.86 11.19 40.92
CA GLY A 704 57.58 12.27 41.60
C GLY A 704 58.89 11.83 42.26
N GLU A 705 59.43 12.69 43.12
CA GLU A 705 60.65 12.41 43.87
C GLU A 705 60.35 11.63 45.16
N LEU A 706 61.27 10.75 45.54
CA LEU A 706 61.21 9.97 46.78
C LEU A 706 61.89 10.74 47.91
N SER A 707 61.25 10.84 49.07
CA SER A 707 61.89 11.37 50.28
C SER A 707 62.40 10.21 51.14
N GLN A 708 63.65 10.29 51.58
CA GLN A 708 64.27 9.28 52.44
C GLN A 708 64.63 9.88 53.79
N SER A 709 64.19 9.25 54.88
CA SER A 709 64.55 9.60 56.24
C SER A 709 65.15 8.38 56.97
N ARG A 710 66.06 8.65 57.92
CA ARG A 710 66.70 7.61 58.74
C ARG A 710 66.53 7.96 60.21
N ALA A 711 66.05 7.01 60.99
CA ALA A 711 65.88 7.13 62.44
C ALA A 711 66.61 5.99 63.16
N SER A 712 67.33 6.31 64.23
CA SER A 712 67.93 5.28 65.10
C SER A 712 66.91 4.83 66.15
N PHE A 713 66.96 3.54 66.50
CA PHE A 713 66.23 2.96 67.62
C PHE A 713 67.18 2.05 68.42
N GLY A 714 66.76 1.62 69.63
CA GLY A 714 67.66 0.93 70.58
C GLY A 714 68.44 -0.27 70.01
N ASP A 715 67.86 -0.98 69.02
CA ASP A 715 68.44 -2.19 68.42
C ASP A 715 68.80 -2.04 66.92
N GLY A 716 68.84 -0.82 66.36
CA GLY A 716 69.16 -0.64 64.93
C GLY A 716 68.84 0.72 64.30
N ILE A 717 68.81 0.76 62.97
CA ILE A 717 68.46 1.94 62.16
C ILE A 717 67.24 1.61 61.29
N GLU A 718 66.21 2.46 61.33
CA GLU A 718 65.07 2.42 60.42
C GLU A 718 65.29 3.43 59.29
N THR A 719 65.26 2.96 58.05
CA THR A 719 65.25 3.77 56.83
C THR A 719 63.85 3.79 56.27
N ARG A 720 63.21 4.95 56.24
CA ARG A 720 61.87 5.16 55.69
C ARG A 720 61.97 5.92 54.36
N VAL A 721 61.27 5.42 53.35
CA VAL A 721 61.12 6.05 52.04
C VAL A 721 59.65 6.37 51.83
N GLU A 722 59.32 7.62 51.52
CA GLU A 722 57.96 8.08 51.26
C GLU A 722 57.83 8.59 49.81
N GLY A 723 56.68 8.37 49.19
CA GLY A 723 56.41 8.79 47.82
C GLY A 723 54.95 8.56 47.42
N LYS A 724 54.58 8.95 46.19
CA LYS A 724 53.23 8.76 45.67
C LYS A 724 53.14 7.53 44.79
N GLU A 725 52.49 6.49 45.28
CA GLU A 725 52.19 5.27 44.52
C GLU A 725 50.95 5.47 43.65
N LEU A 726 51.04 5.14 42.37
CA LEU A 726 49.92 5.12 41.43
C LEU A 726 49.24 3.75 41.49
N THR A 727 48.03 3.70 42.04
CA THR A 727 47.29 2.46 42.22
C THR A 727 46.75 1.89 40.91
N ARG A 728 46.20 0.67 40.97
CA ARG A 728 45.56 -0.03 39.85
C ARG A 728 44.35 0.72 39.27
N GLU A 729 43.70 1.52 40.10
CA GLU A 729 42.54 2.36 39.75
C GLU A 729 42.97 3.70 39.16
N GLY A 730 44.28 3.99 39.07
CA GLY A 730 44.82 5.24 38.54
C GLY A 730 44.82 6.39 39.56
N VAL A 731 44.73 6.09 40.87
CA VAL A 731 44.74 7.08 41.95
C VAL A 731 46.15 7.19 42.53
N LEU A 732 46.58 8.41 42.86
CA LEU A 732 47.83 8.63 43.58
C LEU A 732 47.58 8.53 45.09
N VAL A 733 48.28 7.62 45.76
CA VAL A 733 48.20 7.40 47.20
C VAL A 733 49.58 7.60 47.81
N ASP A 734 49.63 8.26 48.97
CA ASP A 734 50.87 8.39 49.73
C ASP A 734 51.27 7.02 50.30
N ALA A 735 52.44 6.55 49.91
CA ALA A 735 52.97 5.25 50.26
C ALA A 735 54.29 5.38 51.02
N VAL A 736 54.48 4.49 51.99
CA VAL A 736 55.64 4.49 52.88
C VAL A 736 56.23 3.09 52.92
N TRP A 737 57.51 2.99 52.56
CA TRP A 737 58.28 1.75 52.63
C TRP A 737 59.36 1.91 53.70
N SER A 738 59.41 0.98 54.66
CA SER A 738 60.32 1.06 55.80
C SER A 738 61.16 -0.20 55.95
N ARG A 739 62.48 -0.02 56.02
CA ARG A 739 63.47 -1.07 56.27
C ARG A 739 64.18 -0.82 57.59
N ARG A 740 64.22 -1.83 58.46
CA ARG A 740 64.97 -1.84 59.72
C ARG A 740 66.20 -2.72 59.59
N ASP A 741 67.36 -2.11 59.83
CA ASP A 741 68.66 -2.76 59.88
C ASP A 741 69.03 -2.96 61.36
N PHE A 742 69.05 -4.22 61.83
CA PHE A 742 69.36 -4.55 63.22
C PHE A 742 70.86 -4.71 63.45
N THR A 743 71.31 -4.45 64.67
CA THR A 743 72.74 -4.57 65.06
C THR A 743 73.31 -5.98 64.89
N ASN A 744 72.48 -7.02 64.88
CA ASN A 744 72.85 -8.42 64.62
C ASN A 744 73.02 -8.76 63.12
N GLY A 745 72.93 -7.77 62.23
CA GLY A 745 73.06 -7.95 60.77
C GLY A 745 71.79 -8.41 60.07
N VAL A 746 70.69 -8.68 60.79
CA VAL A 746 69.40 -9.02 60.21
C VAL A 746 68.73 -7.74 59.68
N LYS A 747 68.09 -7.85 58.51
CA LYS A 747 67.24 -6.80 57.95
C LYS A 747 65.78 -7.23 57.96
N SER A 748 64.87 -6.31 58.28
CA SER A 748 63.43 -6.56 58.28
C SER A 748 62.66 -5.40 57.67
N GLY A 749 61.60 -5.70 56.91
CA GLY A 749 60.72 -4.69 56.33
C GLY A 749 60.83 -4.58 54.82
N GLU A 750 60.24 -3.53 54.26
CA GLU A 750 60.14 -3.33 52.81
C GLU A 750 61.08 -2.22 52.34
N GLU A 751 61.79 -2.44 51.23
CA GLU A 751 62.57 -1.43 50.54
C GLU A 751 62.21 -1.36 49.05
N LEU A 752 62.38 -0.18 48.44
CA LEU A 752 62.29 -0.02 47.00
C LEU A 752 63.67 -0.25 46.36
N GLN A 753 63.71 -1.08 45.32
CA GLN A 753 64.89 -1.29 44.47
C GLN A 753 64.61 -0.80 43.04
N GLU A 754 65.64 -0.16 42.46
CA GLU A 754 65.76 0.28 41.05
C GLU A 754 64.55 1.00 40.44
N GLY A 755 64.70 2.30 40.14
CA GLY A 755 63.68 3.08 39.43
C GLY A 755 63.81 2.95 37.91
N LEU A 756 63.10 2.00 37.30
CA LEU A 756 63.16 1.74 35.86
C LEU A 756 62.23 2.68 35.08
N ILE A 757 62.69 3.08 33.89
CA ILE A 757 61.88 3.78 32.89
C ILE A 757 60.92 2.77 32.24
N ILE A 758 59.70 3.21 31.96
CA ILE A 758 58.64 2.39 31.39
C ILE A 758 58.57 2.65 29.87
N PRO A 759 58.86 1.66 29.00
CA PRO A 759 58.89 1.85 27.54
C PRO A 759 57.56 2.35 26.95
N GLU A 760 56.43 1.89 27.50
CA GLU A 760 55.08 2.32 27.15
C GLU A 760 54.87 3.83 27.38
N VAL A 761 55.50 4.38 28.42
CA VAL A 761 55.44 5.81 28.75
C VAL A 761 56.25 6.65 27.75
N GLU A 762 57.40 6.15 27.29
CA GLU A 762 58.15 6.83 26.23
C GLU A 762 57.40 6.82 24.89
N TYR A 763 56.68 5.73 24.59
CA TYR A 763 55.81 5.68 23.42
C TYR A 763 54.65 6.69 23.52
N LEU A 764 53.99 6.79 24.68
CA LEU A 764 52.97 7.81 24.95
C LEU A 764 53.50 9.24 24.77
N ARG A 765 54.72 9.53 25.24
CA ARG A 765 55.36 10.86 25.08
C ARG A 765 55.64 11.21 23.62
N ASN A 766 56.02 10.23 22.79
CA ASN A 766 56.26 10.49 21.36
C ASN A 766 54.98 10.89 20.61
N LEU A 767 53.80 10.53 21.13
CA LEU A 767 52.49 10.98 20.66
C LEU A 767 52.10 12.39 21.17
N GLY A 768 52.69 12.90 22.26
CA GLY A 768 52.50 14.28 22.72
C GLY A 768 52.85 15.36 21.66
N ARG A 769 53.56 14.96 20.59
CA ARG A 769 53.85 15.77 19.40
C ARG A 769 52.63 16.07 18.51
N PHE A 770 51.49 15.43 18.75
CA PHE A 770 50.25 15.66 18.00
C PHE A 770 49.47 16.88 18.42
N HIS A 771 49.93 17.57 19.46
CA HIS A 771 49.34 18.78 19.97
C HIS A 771 50.39 19.90 19.90
N ASP A 772 50.02 21.04 19.35
CA ASP A 772 50.89 22.22 19.44
C ASP A 772 50.79 22.81 20.86
N PRO A 773 51.88 22.75 21.66
CA PRO A 773 51.86 23.21 23.04
C PRO A 773 51.56 24.71 23.19
N LYS A 774 51.66 25.50 22.11
CA LYS A 774 51.35 26.94 22.11
C LYS A 774 49.88 27.23 21.82
N THR A 775 49.25 26.46 20.93
CA THR A 775 47.90 26.77 20.41
C THR A 775 46.81 25.88 20.97
N GLY A 776 47.14 24.76 21.61
CA GLY A 776 46.10 23.86 22.14
C GLY A 776 45.49 22.93 21.08
N GLN A 777 45.92 23.04 19.82
CA GLN A 777 45.30 22.40 18.67
C GLN A 777 46.04 21.14 18.26
N LEU A 778 45.33 20.24 17.57
CA LEU A 778 45.97 19.09 16.91
C LEU A 778 46.90 19.59 15.80
N ALA A 779 48.13 19.08 15.77
CA ALA A 779 49.14 19.38 14.76
C ALA A 779 48.84 18.73 13.39
N GLU A 780 48.01 17.69 13.38
CA GLU A 780 47.54 17.00 12.17
C GLU A 780 46.06 16.61 12.27
N PRO A 781 45.36 16.39 11.13
CA PRO A 781 43.97 15.96 11.13
C PRO A 781 43.73 14.67 11.92
N LEU A 782 42.64 14.64 12.70
CA LEU A 782 42.29 13.54 13.60
C LEU A 782 42.34 12.16 12.92
N LEU A 783 41.75 12.03 11.74
CA LEU A 783 41.68 10.76 11.01
C LEU A 783 43.06 10.20 10.65
N ARG A 784 44.05 11.06 10.38
CA ARG A 784 45.43 10.62 10.12
C ARG A 784 46.10 10.06 11.37
N THR A 785 45.86 10.69 12.51
CA THR A 785 46.35 10.20 13.80
C THR A 785 45.74 8.83 14.13
N LEU A 786 44.42 8.70 13.92
CA LEU A 786 43.69 7.44 14.09
C LEU A 786 44.25 6.33 13.17
N ASP A 787 44.48 6.61 11.89
CA ASP A 787 45.09 5.63 10.97
C ASP A 787 46.47 5.17 11.42
N ARG A 788 47.33 6.11 11.84
CA ARG A 788 48.70 5.80 12.29
C ARG A 788 48.67 4.90 13.51
N LEU A 789 47.82 5.22 14.48
CA LEU A 789 47.64 4.40 15.69
C LEU A 789 47.03 3.05 15.37
N ARG A 790 46.10 3.00 14.42
CA ARG A 790 45.40 1.77 14.02
C ARG A 790 46.28 0.81 13.24
N ARG A 791 47.12 1.33 12.33
CA ARG A 791 47.99 0.56 11.41
C ARG A 791 49.43 0.41 11.92
N GLY A 792 49.78 1.08 13.01
CA GLY A 792 51.11 1.02 13.60
C GLY A 792 51.51 -0.40 14.03
N THR A 793 52.81 -0.66 14.04
CA THR A 793 53.41 -1.94 14.44
C THR A 793 53.95 -1.94 15.87
N ALA A 794 53.74 -0.86 16.61
CA ALA A 794 54.23 -0.75 17.97
C ALA A 794 53.58 -1.83 18.87
N PRO A 795 54.37 -2.50 19.74
CA PRO A 795 53.92 -3.65 20.52
C PRO A 795 53.05 -3.27 21.73
N TYR A 796 52.74 -1.99 21.93
CA TYR A 796 52.00 -1.47 23.09
C TYR A 796 50.50 -1.42 22.81
N ILE A 797 49.82 -2.56 23.00
CA ILE A 797 48.43 -2.80 22.58
C ILE A 797 47.45 -1.94 23.38
N GLU A 798 47.54 -1.98 24.71
CA GLU A 798 46.65 -1.30 25.64
C GLU A 798 46.79 0.22 25.52
N VAL A 799 48.02 0.69 25.32
CA VAL A 799 48.31 2.11 25.08
C VAL A 799 47.65 2.59 23.80
N ARG A 800 47.81 1.86 22.70
CA ARG A 800 47.19 2.20 21.41
C ARG A 800 45.67 2.14 21.48
N ALA A 801 45.13 1.14 22.16
CA ALA A 801 43.69 0.98 22.36
C ALA A 801 43.09 2.15 23.16
N TYR A 802 43.74 2.55 24.26
CA TYR A 802 43.35 3.72 25.04
C TYR A 802 43.34 4.98 24.16
N GLN A 803 44.40 5.22 23.40
CA GLN A 803 44.51 6.41 22.55
C GLN A 803 43.46 6.43 21.44
N LEU A 804 43.24 5.30 20.76
CA LEU A 804 42.17 5.18 19.76
C LEU A 804 40.81 5.44 20.38
N GLN A 805 40.52 4.91 21.58
CA GLN A 805 39.27 5.15 22.30
C GLN A 805 39.03 6.64 22.55
N GLU A 806 40.03 7.35 23.07
CA GLU A 806 39.89 8.79 23.37
C GLU A 806 39.80 9.64 22.09
N LEU A 807 40.54 9.31 21.04
CA LEU A 807 40.47 10.02 19.76
C LEU A 807 39.15 9.76 19.02
N PHE A 808 38.60 8.54 19.09
CA PHE A 808 37.25 8.27 18.60
C PHE A 808 36.20 9.01 19.43
N ARG A 809 36.38 9.13 20.74
CA ARG A 809 35.51 9.93 21.61
C ARG A 809 35.54 11.41 21.23
N LEU A 810 36.72 11.95 20.87
CA LEU A 810 36.86 13.30 20.34
C LEU A 810 36.09 13.47 19.02
N GLY A 811 36.32 12.58 18.05
CA GLY A 811 35.64 12.61 16.76
C GLY A 811 34.12 12.47 16.88
N ALA A 812 33.64 11.74 17.87
CA ALA A 812 32.21 11.55 18.14
C ALA A 812 31.51 12.79 18.70
N GLN A 813 32.24 13.80 19.23
CA GLN A 813 31.63 15.06 19.71
C GLN A 813 31.04 15.86 18.54
N ARG A 814 31.75 15.91 17.41
CA ARG A 814 31.30 16.55 16.15
C ARG A 814 31.74 15.71 14.94
N PRO A 815 31.02 14.62 14.63
CA PRO A 815 31.42 13.66 13.60
C PRO A 815 31.65 14.28 12.22
N GLU A 816 30.87 15.28 11.83
CA GLU A 816 30.96 15.99 10.56
C GLU A 816 32.16 16.94 10.48
N ALA A 817 32.52 17.58 11.60
CA ALA A 817 33.65 18.53 11.65
C ALA A 817 35.00 17.81 11.70
N TRP A 818 35.05 16.68 12.40
CA TRP A 818 36.23 15.83 12.54
C TRP A 818 36.34 14.73 11.47
N GLY A 819 35.37 14.65 10.55
CA GLY A 819 35.40 13.76 9.40
C GLY A 819 35.03 12.31 9.70
N LEU A 820 34.78 11.96 10.97
CA LEU A 820 34.36 10.62 11.38
C LEU A 820 33.06 10.19 10.67
N LEU A 821 32.15 11.14 10.44
CA LEU A 821 30.91 10.92 9.69
C LEU A 821 31.16 10.37 8.27
N TYR A 822 32.28 10.75 7.65
CA TYR A 822 32.58 10.38 6.27
C TYR A 822 33.49 9.16 6.11
N SER A 823 33.98 8.58 7.21
CA SER A 823 34.77 7.34 7.16
C SER A 823 33.98 6.18 7.79
N PRO A 824 33.23 5.40 6.99
CA PRO A 824 32.58 4.18 7.45
C PRO A 824 33.54 3.20 8.12
N SER A 825 34.78 3.10 7.64
CA SER A 825 35.78 2.22 8.24
C SER A 825 36.20 2.70 9.62
N ALA A 826 36.37 4.02 9.84
CA ALA A 826 36.64 4.58 11.17
C ALA A 826 35.45 4.39 12.13
N GLN A 827 34.21 4.53 11.66
CA GLN A 827 33.01 4.30 12.47
C GLN A 827 32.90 2.85 12.94
N ARG A 828 33.12 1.88 12.02
CA ARG A 828 33.15 0.45 12.36
C ARG A 828 34.22 0.14 13.39
N ASP A 829 35.41 0.70 13.23
CA ASP A 829 36.52 0.46 14.15
C ASP A 829 36.31 1.15 15.51
N ALA A 830 35.66 2.31 15.54
CA ALA A 830 35.23 2.95 16.78
C ALA A 830 34.22 2.10 17.54
N GLU A 831 33.23 1.53 16.84
CA GLU A 831 32.23 0.65 17.44
C GLU A 831 32.83 -0.67 17.90
N GLN A 832 33.69 -1.29 17.09
CA GLN A 832 34.40 -2.52 17.46
C GLN A 832 35.26 -2.30 18.71
N LEU A 833 36.04 -1.22 18.76
CA LEU A 833 36.86 -0.91 19.93
C LEU A 833 35.99 -0.65 21.18
N ARG A 834 34.87 0.06 21.01
CA ARG A 834 33.91 0.29 22.09
C ARG A 834 33.30 -1.01 22.62
N ARG A 835 33.06 -2.02 21.77
CA ARG A 835 32.58 -3.34 22.21
C ARG A 835 33.64 -4.06 23.05
N ILE A 836 34.91 -3.97 22.65
CA ILE A 836 36.02 -4.62 23.36
C ILE A 836 36.31 -3.94 24.72
N THR A 837 36.37 -2.60 24.75
CA THR A 837 36.79 -1.85 25.96
C THR A 837 35.64 -1.36 26.82
N ALA A 838 34.40 -1.43 26.32
CA ALA A 838 33.23 -0.77 26.91
C ALA A 838 33.42 0.73 27.21
N ASN A 839 34.38 1.39 26.54
CA ASN A 839 34.85 2.75 26.84
C ASN A 839 35.42 2.96 28.26
N ARG A 840 35.88 1.89 28.92
CA ARG A 840 36.36 1.91 30.31
C ARG A 840 37.88 1.91 30.46
N MET A 841 38.62 1.88 29.35
CA MET A 841 40.08 1.87 29.41
C MET A 841 40.62 3.20 29.92
N GLY A 842 41.35 3.14 31.04
CA GLY A 842 41.95 4.30 31.70
C GLY A 842 43.36 4.62 31.19
N ALA A 843 43.80 5.86 31.45
CA ALA A 843 45.09 6.39 30.98
C ALA A 843 46.32 5.60 31.45
N PHE A 844 46.22 4.89 32.58
CA PHE A 844 47.30 4.15 33.20
C PHE A 844 47.06 2.63 33.28
N ASP A 845 45.97 2.15 32.67
CA ASP A 845 45.59 0.74 32.74
C ASP A 845 46.65 -0.19 32.11
N PHE A 846 47.41 0.32 31.14
CA PHE A 846 48.50 -0.40 30.47
C PHE A 846 49.62 -0.84 31.43
N LEU A 847 49.74 -0.20 32.61
CA LEU A 847 50.70 -0.58 33.64
C LEU A 847 50.35 -1.93 34.30
N TYR A 848 49.08 -2.34 34.21
CA TYR A 848 48.50 -3.50 34.88
C TYR A 848 47.96 -4.49 33.84
N LYS A 849 48.86 -5.31 33.27
CA LYS A 849 48.57 -6.23 32.15
C LYS A 849 47.45 -7.24 32.42
N ASP A 850 47.20 -7.56 33.68
CA ASP A 850 46.13 -8.44 34.13
C ASP A 850 44.74 -7.80 34.04
N LYS A 851 44.63 -6.46 34.11
CA LYS A 851 43.35 -5.72 34.11
C LYS A 851 42.55 -5.92 32.81
N TRP A 852 43.24 -6.14 31.70
CA TRP A 852 42.63 -6.34 30.38
C TRP A 852 42.93 -7.74 29.80
N ALA A 853 43.31 -8.70 30.64
CA ALA A 853 43.72 -10.05 30.21
C ALA A 853 42.66 -10.76 29.35
N GLU A 854 41.38 -10.63 29.71
CA GLU A 854 40.25 -11.23 28.97
C GLU A 854 40.06 -10.59 27.58
N ALA A 855 40.32 -9.29 27.44
CA ALA A 855 40.18 -8.55 26.19
C ALA A 855 41.44 -8.57 25.31
N GLN A 856 42.58 -9.11 25.79
CA GLN A 856 43.86 -9.09 25.07
C GLN A 856 43.79 -9.71 23.68
N THR A 857 43.12 -10.86 23.56
CA THR A 857 43.00 -11.56 22.29
C THR A 857 42.23 -10.72 21.28
N GLU A 858 41.12 -10.12 21.71
CA GLU A 858 40.30 -9.26 20.86
C GLU A 858 41.02 -7.95 20.47
N LEU A 859 41.76 -7.33 21.40
CA LEU A 859 42.56 -6.15 21.12
C LEU A 859 43.70 -6.44 20.13
N LYS A 860 44.35 -7.61 20.23
CA LYS A 860 45.35 -8.06 19.26
C LYS A 860 44.75 -8.21 17.87
N VAL A 861 43.61 -8.91 17.77
CA VAL A 861 42.87 -9.09 16.51
C VAL A 861 42.44 -7.75 15.94
N PHE A 862 41.92 -6.85 16.79
CA PHE A 862 41.56 -5.50 16.40
C PHE A 862 42.77 -4.77 15.82
N LEU A 863 43.92 -4.72 16.50
CA LEU A 863 45.09 -3.96 16.05
C LEU A 863 45.92 -4.61 14.93
N LEU A 864 45.50 -5.78 14.41
CA LEU A 864 46.15 -6.36 13.22
C LEU A 864 46.14 -5.34 12.07
N PRO A 865 47.27 -5.18 11.34
CA PRO A 865 47.33 -4.30 10.19
C PRO A 865 46.27 -4.69 9.16
N ARG A 866 45.39 -3.75 8.82
CA ARG A 866 44.37 -3.95 7.78
C ARG A 866 44.85 -3.41 6.44
N THR A 867 44.48 -4.12 5.39
CA THR A 867 44.57 -3.66 4.00
C THR A 867 43.32 -2.85 3.65
N GLY A 868 43.48 -1.65 3.10
CA GLY A 868 42.35 -0.79 2.72
C GLY A 868 42.72 0.70 2.72
N PRO A 869 41.79 1.56 2.27
CA PRO A 869 42.02 3.00 2.20
C PRO A 869 42.22 3.59 3.59
N SER A 870 43.00 4.66 3.71
CA SER A 870 43.12 5.41 4.97
C SER A 870 41.77 6.05 5.33
N TYR A 871 41.46 6.19 6.61
CA TYR A 871 40.27 6.90 7.09
C TYR A 871 40.17 8.31 6.53
N ALA A 872 41.31 9.00 6.43
CA ALA A 872 41.36 10.35 5.86
C ALA A 872 41.00 10.36 4.37
N ASP A 873 41.54 9.41 3.58
CA ASP A 873 41.25 9.31 2.15
C ASP A 873 39.81 8.87 1.89
N GLU A 874 39.29 7.93 2.70
CA GLU A 874 37.90 7.49 2.66
C GLU A 874 36.94 8.64 2.99
N ALA A 875 37.21 9.40 4.05
CA ALA A 875 36.41 10.56 4.44
C ALA A 875 36.40 11.66 3.38
N ARG A 876 37.57 11.97 2.82
CA ARG A 876 37.69 12.97 1.75
C ARG A 876 36.91 12.52 0.52
N PHE A 877 37.09 11.27 0.11
CA PHE A 877 36.39 10.68 -1.03
C PHE A 877 34.87 10.81 -0.88
N TRP A 878 34.29 10.31 0.21
CA TRP A 878 32.84 10.34 0.39
C TRP A 878 32.27 11.76 0.49
N ARG A 879 32.98 12.68 1.16
CA ARG A 879 32.56 14.08 1.25
C ARG A 879 32.57 14.77 -0.12
N THR A 880 33.57 14.49 -0.95
CA THR A 880 33.67 15.05 -2.31
C THR A 880 32.59 14.50 -3.23
N VAL A 881 32.35 13.18 -3.19
CA VAL A 881 31.30 12.53 -4.01
C VAL A 881 29.92 13.11 -3.67
N LEU A 882 29.54 13.09 -2.39
CA LEU A 882 28.21 13.56 -1.97
C LEU A 882 28.05 15.07 -2.14
N GLY A 883 29.10 15.86 -1.91
CA GLY A 883 29.10 17.30 -2.19
C GLY A 883 28.81 17.60 -3.66
N THR A 884 29.51 16.90 -4.57
CA THR A 884 29.36 17.08 -6.01
C THR A 884 27.95 16.72 -6.49
N LEU A 885 27.35 15.67 -5.93
CA LEU A 885 25.99 15.25 -6.27
C LEU A 885 24.94 16.22 -5.72
N ARG A 886 25.17 16.79 -4.53
CA ARG A 886 24.23 17.70 -3.85
C ARG A 886 24.19 19.11 -4.44
N GLU A 887 25.33 19.62 -4.92
CA GLU A 887 25.43 21.01 -5.40
C GLU A 887 24.87 21.23 -6.82
N ARG A 888 24.61 20.16 -7.57
CA ARG A 888 24.13 20.26 -8.96
C ARG A 888 22.60 20.13 -9.05
N ALA A 889 21.98 20.98 -9.86
CA ALA A 889 20.53 20.96 -10.09
C ALA A 889 20.07 19.69 -10.84
N LEU A 890 18.87 19.22 -10.51
CA LEU A 890 18.23 18.09 -11.17
C LEU A 890 17.85 18.43 -12.62
N ILE A 891 17.96 17.44 -13.51
CA ILE A 891 17.60 17.54 -14.92
C ILE A 891 16.26 16.85 -15.16
N PHE A 892 15.35 17.52 -15.87
CA PHE A 892 14.10 16.96 -16.34
C PHE A 892 14.35 15.96 -17.49
N ALA A 893 14.05 14.68 -17.25
CA ALA A 893 14.34 13.57 -18.16
C ALA A 893 13.12 13.12 -19.01
N GLY A 894 11.92 13.47 -18.57
CA GLY A 894 10.67 13.05 -19.22
C GLY A 894 9.54 12.92 -18.21
N HIS A 895 8.57 12.06 -18.48
CA HIS A 895 7.44 11.85 -17.57
C HIS A 895 6.91 10.43 -17.63
N VAL A 896 6.03 10.10 -16.71
CA VAL A 896 5.32 8.83 -16.70
C VAL A 896 4.06 8.97 -17.55
N GLY A 897 3.89 8.05 -18.49
CA GLY A 897 2.70 7.96 -19.34
C GLY A 897 1.48 7.49 -18.56
N ARG A 898 0.32 7.52 -19.22
CA ARG A 898 -0.93 7.02 -18.65
C ARG A 898 -0.87 5.54 -18.26
N ASP A 899 -0.08 4.76 -18.99
CA ASP A 899 0.16 3.33 -18.77
C ASP A 899 1.17 3.05 -17.64
N GLY A 900 1.65 4.09 -16.97
CA GLY A 900 2.67 4.01 -15.93
C GLY A 900 4.07 3.75 -16.48
N LYS A 901 4.30 3.78 -17.80
CA LYS A 901 5.65 3.61 -18.37
C LYS A 901 6.39 4.93 -18.45
N ALA A 902 7.72 4.87 -18.40
CA ALA A 902 8.55 6.05 -18.58
C ALA A 902 8.57 6.49 -20.06
N SER A 903 8.18 7.73 -20.32
CA SER A 903 8.36 8.42 -21.59
C SER A 903 9.55 9.36 -21.45
N LEU A 904 10.71 8.94 -21.97
CA LEU A 904 11.97 9.68 -21.89
C LEU A 904 12.14 10.57 -23.12
N ARG A 905 12.68 11.76 -22.89
CA ARG A 905 12.94 12.73 -23.97
C ARG A 905 14.20 12.40 -24.78
N ASP A 906 15.24 11.98 -24.06
CA ASP A 906 16.54 11.62 -24.62
C ASP A 906 16.86 10.16 -24.27
N PRO A 907 17.63 9.45 -25.10
CA PRO A 907 18.18 8.15 -24.72
C PRO A 907 19.16 8.35 -23.55
N LEU A 908 18.83 7.74 -22.41
CA LEU A 908 19.64 7.78 -21.19
C LEU A 908 20.19 6.39 -20.91
N ASN A 909 21.39 6.28 -20.34
CA ASN A 909 22.01 5.00 -19.99
C ASN A 909 22.57 5.06 -18.56
N ASN A 910 22.33 4.02 -17.76
CA ASN A 910 22.82 3.90 -16.38
C ASN A 910 22.41 5.07 -15.48
N VAL A 911 21.17 5.53 -15.59
CA VAL A 911 20.63 6.67 -14.83
C VAL A 911 19.47 6.24 -13.95
N VAL A 912 19.39 6.82 -12.76
CA VAL A 912 18.25 6.70 -11.86
C VAL A 912 17.27 7.86 -12.08
N LEU A 913 15.98 7.52 -12.20
CA LEU A 913 14.91 8.49 -12.42
C LEU A 913 14.03 8.60 -11.17
N TYR A 914 13.93 9.82 -10.67
CA TYR A 914 13.16 10.21 -9.50
C TYR A 914 11.82 10.82 -9.92
N GLY A 915 10.80 10.63 -9.11
CA GLY A 915 9.50 11.27 -9.28
C GLY A 915 8.62 10.99 -8.07
N ILE A 916 7.31 11.06 -8.25
CA ILE A 916 6.32 10.76 -7.21
C ILE A 916 5.66 9.41 -7.46
N ASP A 917 5.59 8.57 -6.44
CA ASP A 917 4.84 7.31 -6.46
C ASP A 917 3.33 7.54 -6.35
N THR A 918 2.55 6.47 -6.46
CA THR A 918 1.07 6.52 -6.35
C THR A 918 0.56 7.03 -5.00
N GLU A 919 1.39 7.00 -3.94
CA GLU A 919 1.05 7.49 -2.60
C GLU A 919 1.40 8.98 -2.42
N GLY A 920 1.99 9.62 -3.43
CA GLY A 920 2.35 11.03 -3.37
C GLY A 920 3.73 11.29 -2.75
N LYS A 921 4.57 10.26 -2.58
CA LYS A 921 5.91 10.35 -2.00
C LYS A 921 6.98 10.41 -3.08
N ALA A 922 7.96 11.30 -2.87
CA ALA A 922 9.11 11.41 -3.75
C ALA A 922 10.08 10.23 -3.55
N THR A 923 10.38 9.50 -4.62
CA THR A 923 11.25 8.31 -4.58
C THR A 923 11.86 8.00 -5.95
N VAL A 924 12.70 6.97 -6.01
CA VAL A 924 13.20 6.38 -7.26
C VAL A 924 12.08 5.57 -7.91
N LEU A 925 11.73 5.90 -9.15
CA LEU A 925 10.65 5.25 -9.90
C LEU A 925 11.17 4.29 -10.97
N PHE A 926 12.22 4.68 -11.69
CA PHE A 926 12.80 3.87 -12.76
C PHE A 926 14.32 3.88 -12.70
N GLN A 927 14.91 2.79 -13.18
CA GLN A 927 16.33 2.65 -13.46
C GLN A 927 16.52 2.38 -14.94
N VAL A 928 17.32 3.21 -15.60
CA VAL A 928 17.65 3.00 -17.00
C VAL A 928 18.93 2.17 -17.07
N ASN A 929 18.84 0.97 -17.65
CA ASN A 929 19.99 0.08 -17.78
C ASN A 929 20.98 0.58 -18.85
N ALA A 930 22.09 -0.14 -19.06
CA ALA A 930 23.10 0.21 -20.06
C ALA A 930 22.57 0.18 -21.50
N GLU A 931 21.47 -0.52 -21.74
CA GLU A 931 20.80 -0.68 -23.04
C GLU A 931 19.74 0.41 -23.29
N GLY A 932 19.57 1.36 -22.36
CA GLY A 932 18.58 2.44 -22.46
C GLY A 932 17.16 2.06 -22.07
N THR A 933 16.95 0.86 -21.49
CA THR A 933 15.64 0.38 -21.06
C THR A 933 15.34 0.80 -19.62
N ALA A 934 14.22 1.50 -19.42
CA ALA A 934 13.73 1.92 -18.11
C ALA A 934 13.02 0.74 -17.38
N VAL A 935 13.67 0.19 -16.37
CA VAL A 935 13.14 -0.82 -15.45
C VAL A 935 12.44 -0.13 -14.29
N ARG A 936 11.19 -0.52 -14.00
CA ARG A 936 10.42 0.05 -12.89
C ARG A 936 10.94 -0.46 -11.54
N VAL A 937 11.11 0.45 -10.59
CA VAL A 937 11.57 0.18 -9.22
C VAL A 937 10.44 0.38 -8.20
N ALA A 938 9.57 1.37 -8.41
CA ALA A 938 8.39 1.64 -7.58
C ALA A 938 7.17 1.98 -8.45
N GLU A 939 5.96 1.84 -7.90
CA GLU A 939 4.74 2.21 -8.62
C GLU A 939 4.64 3.71 -8.81
N ALA A 940 4.78 4.16 -10.06
CA ALA A 940 4.82 5.56 -10.40
C ALA A 940 3.43 6.16 -10.53
N ALA A 941 3.21 7.34 -9.96
CA ALA A 941 2.01 8.11 -10.25
C ALA A 941 1.99 8.48 -11.74
N PRO A 942 0.90 8.21 -12.47
CA PRO A 942 0.79 8.66 -13.86
C PRO A 942 0.95 10.17 -13.96
N TRP A 943 1.58 10.63 -15.05
CA TRP A 943 1.88 12.04 -15.29
C TRP A 943 2.90 12.67 -14.34
N THR A 944 3.54 11.89 -13.47
CA THR A 944 4.64 12.41 -12.66
C THR A 944 5.84 12.73 -13.55
N PRO A 945 6.49 13.90 -13.40
CA PRO A 945 7.73 14.19 -14.10
C PRO A 945 8.86 13.30 -13.58
N LEU A 946 9.73 12.87 -14.49
CA LEU A 946 10.93 12.10 -14.20
C LEU A 946 12.13 13.02 -14.18
N LEU A 947 12.85 13.01 -13.06
CA LEU A 947 14.03 13.83 -12.79
C LEU A 947 15.25 12.95 -12.63
N ARG A 948 16.42 13.46 -13.00
CA ARG A 948 17.70 12.77 -12.81
C ARG A 948 18.76 13.71 -12.26
N LEU A 949 19.79 13.11 -11.67
CA LEU A 949 21.02 13.84 -11.40
C LEU A 949 21.77 14.13 -12.72
N PRO A 950 22.53 15.24 -12.78
CA PRO A 950 23.20 15.67 -14.00
C PRO A 950 24.31 14.73 -14.46
N GLY A 951 24.95 13.99 -13.53
CA GLY A 951 25.91 12.93 -13.80
C GLY A 951 25.64 11.71 -12.95
N THR A 952 26.36 10.63 -13.21
CA THR A 952 26.26 9.37 -12.47
C THR A 952 27.04 9.44 -11.15
N VAL A 953 26.67 8.60 -10.17
CA VAL A 953 27.46 8.43 -8.94
C VAL A 953 28.84 7.87 -9.26
N ALA A 954 28.93 7.01 -10.28
CA ALA A 954 30.21 6.50 -10.78
C ALA A 954 31.13 7.61 -11.31
N GLU A 955 30.61 8.57 -12.08
CA GLU A 955 31.37 9.74 -12.53
C GLU A 955 31.84 10.61 -11.37
N ALA A 956 30.95 10.86 -10.38
CA ALA A 956 31.31 11.61 -9.19
C ALA A 956 32.41 10.89 -8.37
N ALA A 957 32.32 9.57 -8.24
CA ALA A 957 33.34 8.74 -7.60
C ALA A 957 34.68 8.79 -8.34
N GLN A 958 34.67 8.69 -9.67
CA GLN A 958 35.89 8.77 -10.47
C GLN A 958 36.54 10.15 -10.39
N ALA A 959 35.74 11.22 -10.43
CA ALA A 959 36.21 12.59 -10.29
C ALA A 959 36.79 12.89 -8.89
N ALA A 960 36.24 12.26 -7.84
CA ALA A 960 36.75 12.37 -6.48
C ALA A 960 38.09 11.61 -6.26
N GLY A 961 38.46 10.71 -7.18
CA GLY A 961 39.64 9.87 -7.08
C GLY A 961 39.44 8.71 -6.09
N ILE A 962 39.06 7.54 -6.60
CA ILE A 962 38.75 6.36 -5.77
C ILE A 962 40.02 5.92 -4.99
N PRO A 963 39.99 5.92 -3.65
CA PRO A 963 41.12 5.49 -2.84
C PRO A 963 41.53 4.04 -3.09
N ALA A 964 42.83 3.76 -3.00
CA ALA A 964 43.36 2.41 -3.17
C ALA A 964 42.76 1.42 -2.14
N GLY A 965 42.18 0.33 -2.63
CA GLY A 965 41.53 -0.69 -1.80
C GLY A 965 40.07 -0.38 -1.42
N LEU A 966 39.50 0.76 -1.83
CA LEU A 966 38.06 1.02 -1.72
C LEU A 966 37.34 0.31 -2.86
N GLN A 967 36.49 -0.66 -2.52
CA GLN A 967 35.67 -1.39 -3.50
C GLN A 967 34.32 -0.71 -3.68
N PRO A 968 33.73 -0.75 -4.89
CA PRO A 968 32.37 -0.29 -5.08
C PRO A 968 31.40 -1.17 -4.25
N PRO A 969 30.30 -0.60 -3.74
CA PRO A 969 29.30 -1.35 -2.99
C PRO A 969 28.61 -2.41 -3.87
N ILE A 970 27.97 -3.39 -3.23
CA ILE A 970 27.29 -4.50 -3.91
C ILE A 970 26.14 -3.95 -4.78
N GLY A 971 26.29 -4.04 -6.10
CA GLY A 971 25.37 -3.44 -7.09
C GLY A 971 25.93 -2.20 -7.79
N GLY A 972 27.19 -1.82 -7.52
CA GLY A 972 27.87 -0.69 -8.16
C GLY A 972 27.62 0.65 -7.47
N TRP A 973 28.32 1.69 -7.91
CA TRP A 973 28.24 3.05 -7.32
C TRP A 973 26.82 3.63 -7.28
N GLU A 974 25.98 3.31 -8.26
CA GLU A 974 24.58 3.78 -8.29
C GLU A 974 23.71 3.21 -7.16
N ALA A 975 24.10 2.08 -6.57
CA ALA A 975 23.37 1.49 -5.44
C ALA A 975 23.41 2.34 -4.16
N LEU A 976 24.32 3.32 -4.08
CA LEU A 976 24.48 4.22 -2.93
C LEU A 976 23.25 5.10 -2.69
N LEU A 977 22.63 5.59 -3.77
CA LEU A 977 21.43 6.42 -3.69
C LEU A 977 20.15 5.57 -3.57
N GLN A 978 20.28 4.25 -3.69
CA GLN A 978 19.17 3.29 -3.63
C GLN A 978 18.97 2.71 -2.22
N GLY A 979 19.79 3.14 -1.25
CA GLY A 979 19.70 2.68 0.12
C GLY A 979 20.13 1.23 0.28
N ARG A 980 21.33 0.86 -0.20
CA ARG A 980 22.07 -0.30 0.31
C ARG A 980 23.16 0.17 1.27
N ASP A 981 23.54 -0.69 2.23
CA ASP A 981 24.52 -0.33 3.26
C ASP A 981 25.94 -0.23 2.68
N LEU A 982 26.74 0.68 3.27
CA LEU A 982 28.16 0.91 2.99
C LEU A 982 29.08 -0.03 3.79
#